data_AF-A0A4S4CCR3-F1
#
_entry.id   AF-A0A4S4CCR3-F1
#
_cell.length_a   1.000
_cell.length_b   1.000
_cell.length_c   1.000
_cell.angle_alpha   90.00
_cell.angle_beta   90.00
_cell.angle_gamma   90.00
#
_symmetry.space_group_name_H-M   'P 1'
#
loop_
_entity.id
_entity.type
_entity.pdbx_description
1 polymer ?
#
loop_
_entity_poly.entity_id
_entity_poly.type
_entity_poly.pdbx_seq_one_letter_code
_entity_poly.pdbx_strand_id
1 'polypeptide(L)'
;MNVMELIQSFFNSEGAAQLGQSVGLDASAAHRGLGVGLPLQLDALADHAGSAEGQSQIAEAIQNLPHFGSVQDALGGTDGASNLQRAGELLGPVLLGGRAQAITDAVVAQTGAPAGGAGRLMQMALPLLLSLLGNRGGLNAGNIGSMLGGMKGSLGGLGGVLGAAGAGAAALGAAGTGTVGTAPTTLPMGSAPAVGGPLTADGLLDFVRGQFSGPAAEKIGASVGFGGSTAGRATMAALPLVLGALVGKARAGGTDLLGLARPFGSLSDDSGHLNTNLLNDPAELGRIEGQGRGLLGSLFGNVDELTGRLGTALGGSGSSAGRLLALLAPLVLSVLGGRARAGNLDSAGLGSLLGGLGGSLAGLLPAGLGSLGALLGAGGLAAGGLAAASTPAAPVVTPAPVTMGAGSAARPAAPTVTPAAPVGAAPVPERRGGFPWWLIPLLAVLLLGGCWLLNRKPAATTAATTGTTATTAGTTTTGTTTTGTDTAGTAATGTAAATGAIGDGSFMISEPAADATLPAGGFTLKGMGKAGDVVELFEDGTSLGKVTIGTDGTWSFDVPSPAAGKHTYSVKDPDGAELGSVAATIGAADANASAANCTSDYSLSITDQQTVSEPFRFGGKGKGKGYSVTVKRGDRTIGVKDIPLDVTCGWSYQSKPGAGAISYEVRPLGDATAAPLSTVSLTVSK
;
A
#
# COMPACT_ATOMS: atom_id res chain seq x y z
N MET A 1 -33.06 -16.86 -30.41
CA MET A 1 -33.09 -15.43 -30.02
C MET A 1 -31.77 -14.82 -30.40
N ASN A 2 -31.77 -13.66 -31.07
CA ASN A 2 -30.53 -12.98 -31.41
C ASN A 2 -29.84 -12.46 -30.13
N VAL A 3 -28.52 -12.57 -30.03
CA VAL A 3 -27.76 -12.07 -28.86
C VAL A 3 -27.99 -10.56 -28.65
N MET A 4 -28.21 -9.81 -29.73
CA MET A 4 -28.55 -8.39 -29.64
C MET A 4 -29.90 -8.13 -28.97
N GLU A 5 -30.90 -8.97 -29.25
CA GLU A 5 -32.24 -8.91 -28.64
C GLU A 5 -32.18 -9.31 -27.15
N LEU A 6 -31.27 -10.25 -26.83
CA LEU A 6 -30.98 -10.67 -25.47
C LEU A 6 -30.30 -9.55 -24.64
N ILE A 7 -29.30 -8.87 -25.23
CA ILE A 7 -28.62 -7.72 -24.62
C ILE A 7 -29.61 -6.58 -24.41
N GLN A 8 -30.44 -6.26 -25.40
CA GLN A 8 -31.47 -5.21 -25.27
C GLN A 8 -32.55 -5.57 -24.24
N SER A 9 -32.89 -6.85 -24.10
CA SER A 9 -33.81 -7.34 -23.07
C SER A 9 -33.21 -7.26 -21.67
N PHE A 10 -31.91 -7.54 -21.52
CA PHE A 10 -31.22 -7.50 -20.23
C PHE A 10 -30.91 -6.07 -19.77
N PHE A 11 -30.45 -5.22 -20.69
CA PHE A 11 -30.24 -3.78 -20.48
C PHE A 11 -31.47 -2.98 -20.94
N ASN A 12 -32.64 -3.31 -20.39
CA ASN A 12 -33.87 -2.57 -20.65
C ASN A 12 -33.74 -1.10 -20.18
N SER A 13 -34.70 -0.26 -20.58
CA SER A 13 -34.68 1.19 -20.26
C SER A 13 -34.57 1.47 -18.75
N GLU A 14 -35.19 0.64 -17.91
CA GLU A 14 -35.16 0.76 -16.46
C GLU A 14 -33.80 0.37 -15.86
N GLY A 15 -33.20 -0.73 -16.31
CA GLY A 15 -31.87 -1.17 -15.88
C GLY A 15 -30.76 -0.22 -16.33
N ALA A 16 -30.88 0.32 -17.55
CA ALA A 16 -29.98 1.36 -18.05
C ALA A 16 -30.08 2.66 -17.22
N ALA A 17 -31.29 3.05 -16.80
CA ALA A 17 -31.50 4.21 -15.95
C ALA A 17 -30.90 4.03 -14.55
N GLN A 18 -31.07 2.84 -13.94
CA GLN A 18 -30.50 2.51 -12.63
C GLN A 18 -28.97 2.44 -12.65
N LEU A 19 -28.39 1.84 -13.70
CA LEU A 19 -26.94 1.89 -13.94
C LEU A 19 -26.45 3.33 -14.07
N GLY A 20 -27.14 4.15 -14.88
CA GLY A 20 -26.84 5.57 -15.03
C GLY A 20 -26.85 6.33 -13.71
N GLN A 21 -27.89 6.13 -12.91
CA GLN A 21 -28.05 6.79 -11.63
C GLN A 21 -26.95 6.41 -10.62
N SER A 22 -26.49 5.14 -10.66
CA SER A 22 -25.38 4.68 -9.82
C SER A 22 -24.02 5.32 -10.16
N VAL A 23 -23.84 5.81 -11.40
CA VAL A 23 -22.59 6.44 -11.85
C VAL A 23 -22.66 7.96 -12.00
N GLY A 24 -23.82 8.55 -11.67
CA GLY A 24 -24.08 9.99 -11.77
C GLY A 24 -24.41 10.48 -13.20
N LEU A 25 -24.94 9.60 -14.05
CA LEU A 25 -25.42 9.92 -15.40
C LEU A 25 -26.95 9.98 -15.44
N ASP A 26 -27.51 10.85 -16.29
CA ASP A 26 -28.94 10.83 -16.57
C ASP A 26 -29.32 9.59 -17.40
N ALA A 27 -30.59 9.17 -17.29
CA ALA A 27 -31.08 7.96 -17.95
C ALA A 27 -30.90 7.97 -19.48
N SER A 28 -30.95 9.14 -20.12
CA SER A 28 -30.81 9.26 -21.57
C SER A 28 -29.35 9.12 -22.00
N ALA A 29 -28.41 9.71 -21.25
CA ALA A 29 -26.98 9.54 -21.45
C ALA A 29 -26.54 8.10 -21.18
N ALA A 30 -27.06 7.46 -20.13
CA ALA A 30 -26.77 6.07 -19.82
C ALA A 30 -27.27 5.11 -20.91
N HIS A 31 -28.48 5.33 -21.43
CA HIS A 31 -29.04 4.51 -22.51
C HIS A 31 -28.26 4.66 -23.82
N ARG A 32 -27.90 5.89 -24.20
CA ARG A 32 -27.03 6.14 -25.38
C ARG A 32 -25.63 5.55 -25.17
N GLY A 33 -25.08 5.65 -23.96
CA GLY A 33 -23.76 5.14 -23.61
C GLY A 33 -23.69 3.62 -23.73
N LEU A 34 -24.66 2.92 -23.14
CA LEU A 34 -24.77 1.46 -23.28
C LEU A 34 -25.02 1.05 -24.74
N GLY A 35 -25.85 1.79 -25.47
CA GLY A 35 -26.13 1.53 -26.88
C GLY A 35 -24.89 1.61 -27.78
N VAL A 36 -23.98 2.54 -27.50
CA VAL A 36 -22.73 2.71 -28.28
C VAL A 36 -21.62 1.77 -27.78
N GLY A 37 -21.46 1.61 -26.47
CA GLY A 37 -20.31 0.89 -25.94
C GLY A 37 -20.49 -0.62 -25.77
N LEU A 38 -21.70 -1.15 -25.56
CA LEU A 38 -21.90 -2.61 -25.47
C LEU A 38 -21.46 -3.33 -26.77
N PRO A 39 -21.78 -2.85 -27.98
CA PRO A 39 -21.27 -3.44 -29.22
C PRO A 39 -19.74 -3.39 -29.32
N LEU A 40 -19.11 -2.30 -28.88
CA LEU A 40 -17.65 -2.14 -28.92
C LEU A 40 -16.94 -3.03 -27.89
N GLN A 41 -17.53 -3.23 -26.71
CA GLN A 41 -17.04 -4.19 -25.71
C GLN A 41 -17.14 -5.62 -26.22
N LEU A 42 -18.22 -5.96 -26.91
CA LEU A 42 -18.41 -7.28 -27.51
C LEU A 42 -17.40 -7.53 -28.64
N ASP A 43 -17.10 -6.54 -29.47
CA ASP A 43 -16.05 -6.62 -30.50
C ASP A 43 -14.65 -6.79 -29.90
N ALA A 44 -14.33 -6.03 -28.85
CA ALA A 44 -13.07 -6.17 -28.13
C ALA A 44 -12.93 -7.55 -27.47
N LEU A 45 -14.00 -8.07 -26.88
CA LEU A 45 -14.04 -9.41 -26.29
C LEU A 45 -13.91 -10.51 -27.35
N ALA A 46 -14.52 -10.32 -28.52
CA ALA A 46 -14.41 -11.26 -29.63
C ALA A 46 -12.99 -11.30 -30.22
N ASP A 47 -12.31 -10.15 -30.27
CA ASP A 47 -10.90 -10.09 -30.65
C ASP A 47 -9.99 -10.76 -29.62
N HIS A 48 -10.26 -10.58 -28.33
CA HIS A 48 -9.53 -11.26 -27.26
C HIS A 48 -9.72 -12.79 -27.32
N ALA A 49 -10.95 -13.23 -27.59
CA ALA A 49 -11.31 -14.64 -27.81
C ALA A 49 -10.69 -15.26 -29.08
N GLY A 50 -10.03 -14.47 -29.94
CA GLY A 50 -9.28 -14.96 -31.08
C GLY A 50 -7.99 -15.71 -30.70
N SER A 51 -7.53 -15.59 -29.45
CA SER A 51 -6.36 -16.28 -28.89
C SER A 51 -6.74 -17.41 -27.94
N ALA A 52 -5.90 -18.45 -27.83
CA ALA A 52 -6.12 -19.55 -26.90
C ALA A 52 -6.05 -19.09 -25.44
N GLU A 53 -5.13 -18.17 -25.14
CA GLU A 53 -4.98 -17.53 -23.84
C GLU A 53 -6.22 -16.68 -23.50
N GLY A 54 -6.71 -15.87 -24.45
CA GLY A 54 -7.89 -15.03 -24.23
C GLY A 54 -9.16 -15.86 -24.01
N GLN A 55 -9.33 -17.00 -24.67
CA GLN A 55 -10.44 -17.93 -24.41
C GLN A 55 -10.41 -18.47 -22.98
N SER A 56 -9.23 -18.83 -22.46
CA SER A 56 -9.08 -19.30 -21.08
C SER A 56 -9.38 -18.22 -20.04
N GLN A 57 -8.93 -16.99 -20.30
CA GLN A 57 -9.17 -15.84 -19.41
C GLN A 57 -10.65 -15.43 -19.38
N ILE A 58 -11.33 -15.47 -20.53
CA ILE A 58 -12.77 -15.21 -20.62
C ILE A 58 -13.55 -16.32 -19.89
N ALA A 59 -13.16 -17.58 -20.07
CA ALA A 59 -13.81 -18.70 -19.39
C ALA A 59 -13.63 -18.65 -17.86
N GLU A 60 -12.44 -18.29 -17.38
CA GLU A 60 -12.14 -18.12 -15.96
C GLU A 60 -12.89 -16.92 -15.36
N ALA A 61 -12.95 -15.80 -16.08
CA ALA A 61 -13.74 -14.64 -15.68
C ALA A 61 -15.23 -14.98 -15.53
N ILE A 62 -15.81 -15.72 -16.48
CA ILE A 62 -17.22 -16.15 -16.42
C ILE A 62 -17.46 -17.08 -15.22
N GLN A 63 -16.54 -18.00 -14.93
CA GLN A 63 -16.67 -18.94 -13.81
C GLN A 63 -16.58 -18.27 -12.43
N ASN A 64 -15.75 -17.24 -12.32
CA ASN A 64 -15.53 -16.52 -11.06
C ASN A 64 -16.54 -15.39 -10.83
N LEU A 65 -17.37 -15.04 -11.82
CA LEU A 65 -18.38 -13.99 -11.71
C LEU A 65 -19.71 -14.51 -11.11
N PRO A 66 -20.33 -13.77 -10.18
CA PRO A 66 -21.69 -14.06 -9.75
C PRO A 66 -22.66 -14.00 -10.94
N HIS A 67 -23.65 -14.90 -10.95
CA HIS A 67 -24.59 -14.99 -12.05
C HIS A 67 -25.78 -14.07 -11.80
N PHE A 68 -25.92 -13.03 -12.61
CA PHE A 68 -26.99 -12.05 -12.50
C PHE A 68 -28.18 -12.40 -13.41
N GLY A 69 -29.38 -12.44 -12.83
CA GLY A 69 -30.64 -12.66 -13.56
C GLY A 69 -31.11 -11.44 -14.35
N SER A 70 -30.80 -10.24 -13.84
CA SER A 70 -31.10 -8.93 -14.40
C SER A 70 -30.14 -7.87 -13.86
N VAL A 71 -30.13 -6.68 -14.46
CA VAL A 71 -29.39 -5.51 -13.94
C VAL A 71 -29.90 -5.12 -12.55
N GLN A 72 -31.21 -5.26 -12.31
CA GLN A 72 -31.87 -5.00 -11.04
C GLN A 72 -31.38 -5.95 -9.95
N ASP A 73 -31.23 -7.24 -10.26
CA ASP A 73 -30.70 -8.23 -9.30
C ASP A 73 -29.24 -7.94 -8.95
N ALA A 74 -28.46 -7.48 -9.93
CA ALA A 74 -27.06 -7.14 -9.74
C ALA A 74 -26.86 -5.87 -8.90
N LEU A 75 -27.81 -4.93 -8.97
CA LEU A 75 -27.79 -3.67 -8.21
C LEU A 75 -28.62 -3.72 -6.92
N GLY A 76 -29.42 -4.77 -6.70
CA GLY A 76 -30.36 -4.87 -5.57
C GLY A 76 -29.71 -5.10 -4.21
N GLY A 77 -28.44 -5.52 -4.16
CA GLY A 77 -27.67 -5.62 -2.92
C GLY A 77 -27.08 -4.26 -2.50
N THR A 78 -26.88 -4.05 -1.19
CA THR A 78 -26.33 -2.82 -0.60
C THR A 78 -24.97 -2.40 -1.20
N ASP A 79 -24.20 -3.38 -1.72
CA ASP A 79 -22.91 -3.19 -2.40
C ASP A 79 -22.91 -3.67 -3.87
N GLY A 80 -24.08 -3.88 -4.49
CA GLY A 80 -24.16 -4.41 -5.85
C GLY A 80 -23.40 -3.57 -6.88
N ALA A 81 -23.59 -2.25 -6.82
CA ALA A 81 -22.91 -1.31 -7.71
C ALA A 81 -21.39 -1.24 -7.49
N SER A 82 -20.95 -1.23 -6.23
CA SER A 82 -19.53 -1.15 -5.85
C SER A 82 -18.77 -2.43 -6.20
N ASN A 83 -19.41 -3.59 -6.04
CA ASN A 83 -18.87 -4.89 -6.43
C ASN A 83 -18.78 -5.05 -7.95
N LEU A 84 -19.79 -4.59 -8.70
CA LEU A 84 -19.75 -4.56 -10.17
C LEU A 84 -18.64 -3.64 -10.69
N GLN A 85 -18.45 -2.49 -10.06
CA GLN A 85 -17.38 -1.57 -10.44
C GLN A 85 -15.99 -2.20 -10.21
N ARG A 86 -15.78 -2.81 -9.03
CA ARG A 86 -14.52 -3.52 -8.73
C ARG A 86 -14.28 -4.70 -9.68
N ALA A 87 -15.31 -5.48 -9.97
CA ALA A 87 -15.21 -6.58 -10.95
C ALA A 87 -14.84 -6.05 -12.34
N GLY A 88 -15.45 -4.94 -12.77
CA GLY A 88 -15.13 -4.26 -14.02
C GLY A 88 -13.71 -3.70 -14.09
N GLU A 89 -13.20 -3.18 -12.97
CA GLU A 89 -11.85 -2.62 -12.85
C GLU A 89 -10.76 -3.71 -12.92
N LEU A 90 -11.05 -4.89 -12.37
CA LEU A 90 -10.16 -6.06 -12.45
C LEU A 90 -10.20 -6.74 -13.82
N LEU A 91 -11.39 -6.85 -14.43
CA LEU A 91 -11.58 -7.55 -15.70
C LEU A 91 -11.29 -6.68 -16.93
N GLY A 92 -11.47 -5.37 -16.83
CA GLY A 92 -11.29 -4.43 -17.94
C GLY A 92 -9.88 -4.49 -18.56
N PRO A 93 -8.80 -4.37 -17.78
CA PRO A 93 -7.43 -4.43 -18.31
C PRO A 93 -7.06 -5.81 -18.88
N VAL A 94 -7.59 -6.89 -18.30
CA VAL A 94 -7.28 -8.27 -18.69
C VAL A 94 -8.01 -8.67 -19.98
N LEU A 95 -9.29 -8.29 -20.12
CA LEU A 95 -10.15 -8.74 -21.21
C LEU A 95 -10.26 -7.75 -22.37
N LEU A 96 -10.16 -6.45 -22.10
CA LEU A 96 -10.28 -5.39 -23.13
C LEU A 96 -8.91 -4.75 -23.45
N GLY A 97 -7.91 -4.91 -22.59
CA GLY A 97 -6.58 -4.32 -22.77
C GLY A 97 -6.62 -2.80 -22.96
N GLY A 98 -5.78 -2.28 -23.87
CA GLY A 98 -5.74 -0.85 -24.20
C GLY A 98 -7.02 -0.30 -24.87
N ARG A 99 -7.97 -1.16 -25.29
CA ARG A 99 -9.20 -0.73 -25.96
C ARG A 99 -10.26 -0.20 -25.01
N ALA A 100 -10.17 -0.49 -23.72
CA ALA A 100 -11.11 0.04 -22.72
C ALA A 100 -11.15 1.59 -22.73
N GLN A 101 -10.00 2.23 -22.94
CA GLN A 101 -9.90 3.69 -23.06
C GLN A 101 -10.54 4.20 -24.35
N ALA A 102 -10.23 3.56 -25.49
CA ALA A 102 -10.83 3.93 -26.79
C ALA A 102 -12.36 3.78 -26.82
N ILE A 103 -12.91 2.75 -26.16
CA ILE A 103 -14.36 2.55 -26.03
C ILE A 103 -14.97 3.67 -25.19
N THR A 104 -14.31 4.06 -24.09
CA THR A 104 -14.76 5.14 -23.23
C THR A 104 -14.76 6.49 -23.97
N ASP A 105 -13.70 6.77 -24.75
CA ASP A 105 -13.59 8.00 -25.54
C ASP A 105 -14.64 8.07 -26.66
N ALA A 106 -14.93 6.95 -27.33
CA ALA A 106 -15.98 6.86 -28.33
C ALA A 106 -17.36 7.16 -27.74
N VAL A 107 -17.63 6.65 -26.54
CA VAL A 107 -18.89 6.88 -25.83
C VAL A 107 -19.00 8.32 -25.35
N VAL A 108 -17.94 8.90 -24.81
CA VAL A 108 -17.92 10.33 -24.43
C VAL A 108 -18.19 11.23 -25.64
N ALA A 109 -17.53 10.97 -26.77
CA ALA A 109 -17.68 11.74 -28.00
C ALA A 109 -19.10 11.69 -28.57
N GLN A 110 -19.76 10.53 -28.49
CA GLN A 110 -21.08 10.32 -29.11
C GLN A 110 -22.26 10.61 -28.17
N THR A 111 -22.05 10.65 -26.85
CA THR A 111 -23.13 10.84 -25.87
C THR A 111 -23.10 12.18 -25.15
N GLY A 112 -21.95 12.89 -25.18
CA GLY A 112 -21.73 14.10 -24.39
C GLY A 112 -21.63 13.85 -22.88
N ALA A 113 -21.55 12.59 -22.45
CA ALA A 113 -21.47 12.22 -21.03
C ALA A 113 -20.11 12.59 -20.41
N PRO A 114 -20.05 12.96 -19.12
CA PRO A 114 -18.79 13.18 -18.42
C PRO A 114 -17.93 11.91 -18.44
N ALA A 115 -16.65 12.05 -18.79
CA ALA A 115 -15.72 10.93 -18.98
C ALA A 115 -15.64 9.98 -17.77
N GLY A 116 -15.71 10.52 -16.54
CA GLY A 116 -15.74 9.71 -15.33
C GLY A 116 -17.00 8.86 -15.18
N GLY A 117 -18.17 9.35 -15.62
CA GLY A 117 -19.43 8.61 -15.57
C GLY A 117 -19.50 7.54 -16.67
N ALA A 118 -19.06 7.88 -17.89
CA ALA A 118 -19.02 6.95 -19.02
C ALA A 118 -18.06 5.77 -18.76
N GLY A 119 -16.88 6.05 -18.17
CA GLY A 119 -15.92 5.01 -17.82
C GLY A 119 -16.45 4.03 -16.76
N ARG A 120 -17.08 4.55 -15.69
CA ARG A 120 -17.71 3.72 -14.66
C ARG A 120 -18.87 2.89 -15.21
N LEU A 121 -19.68 3.47 -16.09
CA LEU A 121 -20.76 2.76 -16.78
C LEU A 121 -20.21 1.58 -17.61
N MET A 122 -19.11 1.77 -18.33
CA MET A 122 -18.47 0.70 -19.10
C MET A 122 -17.86 -0.39 -18.22
N GLN A 123 -17.28 0.01 -17.09
CA GLN A 123 -16.71 -0.94 -16.13
C GLN A 123 -17.81 -1.80 -15.51
N MET A 124 -18.96 -1.25 -15.15
CA MET A 124 -20.08 -2.02 -14.62
C MET A 124 -20.80 -2.86 -15.69
N ALA A 125 -20.83 -2.40 -16.94
CA ALA A 125 -21.46 -3.11 -18.05
C ALA A 125 -20.73 -4.39 -18.46
N LEU A 126 -19.39 -4.43 -18.32
CA LEU A 126 -18.57 -5.56 -18.76
C LEU A 126 -18.85 -6.86 -17.97
N PRO A 127 -18.85 -6.87 -16.62
CA PRO A 127 -19.22 -8.06 -15.82
C PRO A 127 -20.66 -8.53 -16.08
N LEU A 128 -21.58 -7.58 -16.29
CA LEU A 128 -22.98 -7.88 -16.60
C LEU A 128 -23.12 -8.53 -17.98
N LEU A 129 -22.35 -8.07 -18.96
CA LEU A 129 -22.29 -8.66 -20.30
C LEU A 129 -21.69 -10.07 -20.23
N LEU A 130 -20.62 -10.30 -19.47
CA LEU A 130 -20.02 -11.62 -19.28
C LEU A 130 -20.97 -12.60 -18.56
N SER A 131 -21.65 -12.16 -17.51
CA SER A 131 -22.67 -12.95 -16.81
C SER A 131 -23.84 -13.32 -17.72
N LEU A 132 -24.30 -12.37 -18.55
CA LEU A 132 -25.37 -12.62 -19.52
C LEU A 132 -24.94 -13.65 -20.59
N LEU A 133 -23.72 -13.50 -21.11
CA LEU A 133 -23.14 -14.38 -22.11
C LEU A 133 -22.93 -15.81 -21.56
N GLY A 134 -22.46 -15.94 -20.32
CA GLY A 134 -22.32 -17.25 -19.65
C GLY A 134 -23.67 -17.93 -19.37
N ASN A 135 -24.63 -17.20 -18.78
CA ASN A 135 -25.90 -17.78 -18.32
C ASN A 135 -26.90 -18.07 -19.45
N ARG A 136 -27.13 -17.10 -20.35
CA ARG A 136 -28.14 -17.21 -21.43
C ARG A 136 -27.53 -17.43 -22.81
N GLY A 137 -26.29 -17.00 -23.02
CA GLY A 137 -25.54 -17.26 -24.26
C GLY A 137 -24.93 -18.66 -24.34
N GLY A 138 -24.92 -19.42 -23.23
CA GLY A 138 -24.34 -20.76 -23.18
C GLY A 138 -22.84 -20.79 -23.43
N LEU A 139 -22.15 -19.66 -23.21
CA LEU A 139 -20.73 -19.52 -23.48
C LEU A 139 -19.90 -20.28 -22.45
N ASN A 140 -19.06 -21.19 -22.95
CA ASN A 140 -18.16 -22.00 -22.15
C ASN A 140 -16.80 -22.15 -22.86
N ALA A 141 -15.81 -22.67 -22.14
CA ALA A 141 -14.45 -22.85 -22.67
C ALA A 141 -14.38 -23.59 -24.02
N GLY A 142 -15.37 -24.42 -24.36
CA GLY A 142 -15.42 -25.18 -25.61
C GLY A 142 -16.04 -24.46 -26.81
N ASN A 143 -16.79 -23.36 -26.61
CA ASN A 143 -17.54 -22.70 -27.69
C ASN A 143 -17.29 -21.18 -27.82
N ILE A 144 -16.53 -20.56 -26.90
CA ILE A 144 -16.22 -19.12 -26.89
C ILE A 144 -15.65 -18.64 -28.23
N GLY A 145 -14.65 -19.32 -28.78
CA GLY A 145 -14.02 -18.91 -30.05
C GLY A 145 -14.99 -18.95 -31.24
N SER A 146 -15.81 -20.01 -31.34
CA SER A 146 -16.78 -20.15 -32.45
C SER A 146 -17.96 -19.19 -32.33
N MET A 147 -18.46 -18.93 -31.11
CA MET A 147 -19.62 -18.08 -30.89
C MET A 147 -19.27 -16.60 -30.98
N LEU A 148 -18.19 -16.15 -30.34
CA LEU A 148 -17.75 -14.75 -30.40
C LEU A 148 -17.16 -14.41 -31.77
N GLY A 149 -16.41 -15.32 -32.39
CA GLY A 149 -15.91 -15.15 -33.76
C GLY A 149 -17.03 -15.06 -34.79
N GLY A 150 -18.08 -15.88 -34.65
CA GLY A 150 -19.28 -15.82 -35.50
C GLY A 150 -20.06 -14.50 -35.35
N MET A 151 -20.13 -13.95 -34.13
CA MET A 151 -20.75 -12.66 -33.86
C MET A 151 -19.98 -11.48 -34.46
N LYS A 152 -18.65 -11.51 -34.41
CA LYS A 152 -17.80 -10.48 -35.05
C LYS A 152 -18.07 -10.38 -36.55
N GLY A 153 -18.28 -11.50 -37.22
CA GLY A 153 -18.63 -11.54 -38.64
C GLY A 153 -19.98 -10.87 -38.98
N SER A 154 -20.95 -10.92 -38.06
CA SER A 154 -22.26 -10.27 -38.26
C SER A 154 -22.25 -8.78 -37.91
N LEU A 155 -21.38 -8.35 -36.99
CA LEU A 155 -21.21 -6.94 -36.56
C LEU A 155 -20.30 -6.14 -37.51
N GLY A 156 -19.26 -6.78 -38.07
CA GLY A 156 -18.38 -6.16 -39.07
C GLY A 156 -19.10 -5.74 -40.35
N GLY A 157 -20.23 -6.37 -40.68
CA GLY A 157 -21.11 -5.96 -41.79
C GLY A 157 -21.87 -4.64 -41.54
N LEU A 158 -21.95 -4.18 -40.28
CA LEU A 158 -22.66 -2.96 -39.86
C LEU A 158 -21.69 -1.83 -39.42
N GLY A 159 -20.45 -2.15 -39.04
CA GLY A 159 -19.43 -1.13 -38.73
C GLY A 159 -18.97 -0.29 -39.93
N GLY A 160 -19.10 -0.82 -41.15
CA GLY A 160 -18.78 -0.10 -42.38
C GLY A 160 -19.71 1.07 -42.71
N VAL A 161 -20.88 1.16 -42.08
CA VAL A 161 -21.86 2.23 -42.33
C VAL A 161 -21.87 3.35 -41.27
N LEU A 162 -21.08 3.24 -40.20
CA LEU A 162 -21.00 4.23 -39.11
C LEU A 162 -19.63 4.91 -38.96
N GLY A 163 -18.61 4.47 -39.71
CA GLY A 163 -17.23 4.99 -39.66
C GLY A 163 -16.91 6.18 -40.57
N ALA A 164 -17.83 7.13 -40.79
CA ALA A 164 -17.59 8.30 -41.65
C ALA A 164 -17.79 9.67 -40.97
N ALA A 165 -17.93 9.74 -39.64
CA ALA A 165 -18.06 11.01 -38.93
C ALA A 165 -17.31 10.96 -37.59
N GLY A 166 -16.03 11.33 -37.60
CA GLY A 166 -15.24 11.35 -36.37
C GLY A 166 -13.72 11.48 -36.55
N ALA A 167 -13.26 12.28 -37.51
CA ALA A 167 -11.86 12.71 -37.57
C ALA A 167 -11.82 14.19 -37.98
N GLY A 168 -11.98 15.06 -36.98
CA GLY A 168 -11.91 16.50 -37.17
C GLY A 168 -11.52 17.19 -35.88
N ALA A 169 -10.20 17.39 -35.67
CA ALA A 169 -9.61 18.69 -35.34
C ALA A 169 -8.15 18.53 -34.87
N ALA A 170 -7.25 19.19 -35.64
CA ALA A 170 -6.10 19.99 -35.18
C ALA A 170 -4.75 19.61 -35.80
N ALA A 171 -4.57 19.95 -37.08
CA ALA A 171 -3.31 20.49 -37.60
C ALA A 171 -3.61 21.29 -38.89
N LEU A 172 -4.03 22.55 -38.73
CA LEU A 172 -4.04 23.54 -39.80
C LEU A 172 -2.77 24.37 -39.67
N GLY A 173 -1.80 24.06 -40.52
CA GLY A 173 -0.60 24.85 -40.75
C GLY A 173 -0.20 24.74 -42.22
N ALA A 174 -0.31 25.87 -42.92
CA ALA A 174 0.24 26.22 -44.22
C ALA A 174 -0.30 25.49 -45.49
N ALA A 175 -0.92 26.31 -46.34
CA ALA A 175 -1.32 26.00 -47.70
C ALA A 175 -0.11 25.82 -48.63
N GLY A 176 -0.18 24.82 -49.50
CA GLY A 176 0.71 24.60 -50.63
C GLY A 176 0.04 23.65 -51.61
N THR A 177 -0.50 24.20 -52.69
CA THR A 177 -1.21 23.55 -53.80
C THR A 177 -0.37 22.51 -54.54
N GLY A 178 -0.94 21.35 -54.91
CA GLY A 178 -0.28 20.45 -55.86
C GLY A 178 -0.95 19.09 -56.08
N THR A 179 -1.91 19.05 -57.00
CA THR A 179 -2.18 17.99 -58.01
C THR A 179 -2.01 16.49 -57.67
N VAL A 180 -3.15 15.78 -57.78
CA VAL A 180 -3.42 14.45 -58.39
C VAL A 180 -2.22 13.55 -58.70
N GLY A 181 -2.22 12.35 -58.09
CA GLY A 181 -1.32 11.25 -58.44
C GLY A 181 -1.82 9.92 -57.87
N THR A 182 -1.94 8.94 -58.75
CA THR A 182 -2.44 7.57 -58.60
C THR A 182 -1.74 6.71 -57.54
N ALA A 183 -2.54 5.86 -56.87
CA ALA A 183 -2.23 4.56 -56.27
C ALA A 183 -1.05 4.46 -55.26
N PRO A 184 -1.29 4.06 -54.00
CA PRO A 184 -0.23 3.54 -53.16
C PRO A 184 -0.08 2.03 -53.38
N THR A 185 1.05 1.69 -53.97
CA THR A 185 1.79 0.45 -53.77
C THR A 185 1.79 0.07 -52.29
N THR A 186 1.58 -1.22 -52.03
CA THR A 186 1.74 -1.91 -50.75
C THR A 186 2.98 -1.42 -49.98
N LEU A 187 2.77 -0.70 -48.89
CA LEU A 187 3.77 -0.52 -47.85
C LEU A 187 3.69 -1.73 -46.91
N PRO A 188 4.82 -2.35 -46.56
CA PRO A 188 4.81 -3.46 -45.62
C PRO A 188 4.35 -2.93 -44.26
N MET A 189 3.57 -3.77 -43.57
CA MET A 189 3.27 -3.60 -42.16
C MET A 189 4.57 -3.28 -41.42
N GLY A 190 4.62 -2.12 -40.77
CA GLY A 190 5.57 -1.85 -39.71
C GLY A 190 5.27 -2.82 -38.59
N SER A 191 5.98 -3.93 -38.61
CA SER A 191 6.06 -4.94 -37.58
C SER A 191 6.16 -4.29 -36.19
N ALA A 192 5.43 -4.87 -35.23
CA ALA A 192 5.75 -4.80 -33.81
C ALA A 192 7.28 -4.87 -33.61
N PRO A 193 7.85 -4.16 -32.62
CA PRO A 193 9.29 -4.22 -32.41
C PRO A 193 9.64 -5.68 -32.13
N ALA A 194 10.36 -6.27 -33.06
CA ALA A 194 10.99 -7.56 -32.86
C ALA A 194 11.85 -7.47 -31.60
N VAL A 195 11.76 -8.50 -30.77
CA VAL A 195 12.73 -8.83 -29.74
C VAL A 195 14.09 -8.99 -30.45
N GLY A 196 14.86 -7.90 -30.55
CA GLY A 196 16.10 -7.91 -31.33
C GLY A 196 16.58 -6.58 -31.90
N GLY A 197 16.09 -5.42 -31.43
CA GLY A 197 16.74 -4.15 -31.75
C GLY A 197 18.20 -4.13 -31.24
N PRO A 198 19.13 -3.41 -31.91
CA PRO A 198 20.49 -3.25 -31.41
C PRO A 198 20.43 -2.75 -29.96
N LEU A 199 21.26 -3.32 -29.10
CA LEU A 199 21.41 -2.90 -27.70
C LEU A 199 22.01 -1.49 -27.69
N THR A 200 21.18 -0.47 -27.86
CA THR A 200 21.57 0.93 -27.75
C THR A 200 21.40 1.39 -26.31
N ALA A 201 22.15 2.42 -25.91
CA ALA A 201 22.03 3.01 -24.58
C ALA A 201 20.59 3.51 -24.33
N ASP A 202 19.96 4.13 -25.33
CA ASP A 202 18.59 4.63 -25.23
C ASP A 202 17.55 3.50 -25.12
N GLY A 203 17.71 2.42 -25.89
CA GLY A 203 16.82 1.25 -25.80
C GLY A 203 16.94 0.51 -24.47
N LEU A 204 18.13 0.47 -23.88
CA LEU A 204 18.34 -0.07 -22.53
C LEU A 204 17.66 0.81 -21.48
N LEU A 205 17.74 2.14 -21.61
CA LEU A 205 17.09 3.07 -20.68
C LEU A 205 15.57 2.94 -20.72
N ASP A 206 15.01 2.89 -21.92
CA ASP A 206 13.56 2.76 -22.12
C ASP A 206 13.05 1.43 -21.58
N PHE A 207 13.80 0.34 -21.82
CA PHE A 207 13.50 -0.97 -21.24
C PHE A 207 13.51 -0.96 -19.71
N VAL A 208 14.57 -0.43 -19.09
CA VAL A 208 14.68 -0.35 -17.63
C VAL A 208 13.56 0.52 -17.05
N ARG A 209 13.25 1.66 -17.68
CA ARG A 209 12.11 2.50 -17.27
C ARG A 209 10.78 1.76 -17.36
N GLY A 210 10.57 1.00 -18.44
CA GLY A 210 9.40 0.16 -18.59
C GLY A 210 9.23 -0.82 -17.43
N GLN A 211 10.31 -1.45 -16.98
CA GLN A 211 10.28 -2.41 -15.87
C GLN A 211 10.01 -1.75 -14.50
N PHE A 212 10.51 -0.54 -14.27
CA PHE A 212 10.35 0.19 -13.00
C PHE A 212 9.22 1.24 -13.03
N SER A 213 8.25 1.08 -13.93
CA SER A 213 7.08 1.97 -14.06
C SER A 213 5.78 1.25 -13.68
N GLY A 214 4.69 2.02 -13.50
CA GLY A 214 3.36 1.48 -13.23
C GLY A 214 3.28 0.67 -11.92
N PRO A 215 2.57 -0.47 -11.89
CA PRO A 215 2.33 -1.24 -10.68
C PRO A 215 3.60 -1.74 -9.97
N ALA A 216 4.68 -2.03 -10.72
CA ALA A 216 5.94 -2.46 -10.13
C ALA A 216 6.59 -1.32 -9.31
N ALA A 217 6.53 -0.09 -9.83
CA ALA A 217 7.06 1.09 -9.17
C ALA A 217 6.34 1.40 -7.85
N GLU A 218 5.01 1.24 -7.86
CA GLU A 218 4.15 1.45 -6.70
C GLU A 218 4.40 0.39 -5.63
N LYS A 219 4.55 -0.88 -6.01
CA LYS A 219 4.89 -1.97 -5.07
C LYS A 219 6.25 -1.78 -4.42
N ILE A 220 7.27 -1.44 -5.21
CA ILE A 220 8.62 -1.15 -4.71
C ILE A 220 8.58 0.02 -3.72
N GLY A 221 7.92 1.13 -4.06
CA GLY A 221 7.81 2.28 -3.16
C GLY A 221 6.99 1.98 -1.91
N ALA A 222 5.90 1.22 -2.03
CA ALA A 222 5.07 0.80 -0.91
C ALA A 222 5.83 -0.10 0.07
N SER A 223 6.65 -1.02 -0.44
CA SER A 223 7.44 -1.94 0.40
C SER A 223 8.45 -1.25 1.32
N VAL A 224 8.86 -0.02 0.99
CA VAL A 224 9.81 0.78 1.76
C VAL A 224 9.15 1.96 2.50
N GLY A 225 7.81 1.98 2.53
CA GLY A 225 7.01 2.89 3.34
C GLY A 225 6.49 4.14 2.63
N PHE A 226 6.57 4.25 1.29
CA PHE A 226 5.90 5.31 0.55
C PHE A 226 4.45 4.92 0.22
N GLY A 227 3.47 5.75 0.58
CA GLY A 227 2.06 5.50 0.27
C GLY A 227 1.59 6.10 -1.06
N GLY A 228 0.60 5.45 -1.68
CA GLY A 228 -0.17 5.98 -2.83
C GLY A 228 0.69 6.37 -4.04
N SER A 229 0.29 7.43 -4.75
CA SER A 229 1.01 7.91 -5.95
C SER A 229 2.44 8.39 -5.68
N THR A 230 2.82 8.58 -4.42
CA THR A 230 4.19 8.97 -4.03
C THR A 230 5.16 7.80 -4.17
N ALA A 231 4.68 6.56 -4.01
CA ALA A 231 5.49 5.35 -4.19
C ALA A 231 6.09 5.24 -5.58
N GLY A 232 5.24 5.35 -6.62
CA GLY A 232 5.69 5.30 -8.01
C GLY A 232 6.62 6.46 -8.37
N ARG A 233 6.33 7.68 -7.87
CA ARG A 233 7.18 8.86 -8.11
C ARG A 233 8.55 8.74 -7.42
N ALA A 234 8.59 8.23 -6.20
CA ALA A 234 9.82 8.00 -5.45
C ALA A 234 10.73 6.98 -6.16
N THR A 235 10.15 5.86 -6.60
CA THR A 235 10.86 4.84 -7.37
C THR A 235 11.44 5.39 -8.68
N MET A 236 10.64 6.16 -9.43
CA MET A 236 11.07 6.79 -10.68
C MET A 236 12.13 7.88 -10.47
N ALA A 237 12.10 8.60 -9.34
CA ALA A 237 13.12 9.59 -8.99
C ALA A 237 14.44 8.97 -8.51
N ALA A 238 14.39 7.77 -7.90
CA ALA A 238 15.57 7.05 -7.43
C ALA A 238 16.30 6.27 -8.54
N LEU A 239 15.59 5.88 -9.59
CA LEU A 239 16.14 5.08 -10.70
C LEU A 239 17.35 5.74 -11.40
N PRO A 240 17.34 7.05 -11.75
CA PRO A 240 18.50 7.72 -12.34
C PRO A 240 19.72 7.76 -11.43
N LEU A 241 19.52 7.79 -10.09
CA LEU A 241 20.61 7.84 -9.12
C LEU A 241 21.37 6.51 -9.07
N VAL A 242 20.63 5.40 -9.04
CA VAL A 242 21.20 4.05 -9.06
C VAL A 242 21.93 3.80 -10.38
N LEU A 243 21.31 4.14 -11.51
CA LEU A 243 21.94 4.02 -12.82
C LEU A 243 23.20 4.87 -12.94
N GLY A 244 23.17 6.12 -12.48
CA GLY A 244 24.34 7.00 -12.51
C GLY A 244 25.49 6.49 -11.63
N ALA A 245 25.21 5.91 -10.48
CA ALA A 245 26.24 5.28 -9.63
C ALA A 245 26.86 4.03 -10.27
N LEU A 246 26.03 3.19 -10.91
CA LEU A 246 26.50 2.03 -11.67
C LEU A 246 27.39 2.45 -12.85
N VAL A 247 27.00 3.50 -13.55
CA VAL A 247 27.79 4.08 -14.66
C VAL A 247 29.11 4.65 -14.13
N GLY A 248 29.12 5.38 -13.01
CA GLY A 248 30.33 5.89 -12.39
C GLY A 248 31.29 4.76 -11.98
N LYS A 249 30.75 3.68 -11.42
CA LYS A 249 31.51 2.49 -11.05
C LYS A 249 32.02 1.68 -12.25
N ALA A 250 31.25 1.64 -13.34
CA ALA A 250 31.70 1.07 -14.61
C ALA A 250 32.92 1.80 -15.18
N ARG A 251 32.92 3.14 -15.09
CA ARG A 251 34.01 4.01 -15.58
C ARG A 251 35.26 4.00 -14.70
N ALA A 252 35.11 3.74 -13.40
CA ALA A 252 36.24 3.58 -12.48
C ALA A 252 37.10 2.32 -12.76
N GLY A 253 36.69 1.46 -13.71
CA GLY A 253 37.57 0.49 -14.37
C GLY A 253 37.95 -0.76 -13.56
N GLY A 254 37.32 -1.02 -12.42
CA GLY A 254 37.76 -2.08 -11.49
C GLY A 254 36.75 -3.17 -11.13
N THR A 255 35.49 -3.10 -11.57
CA THR A 255 34.44 -4.01 -11.09
C THR A 255 33.67 -4.70 -12.21
N ASP A 256 33.69 -6.03 -12.21
CA ASP A 256 32.83 -6.88 -13.02
C ASP A 256 31.36 -6.72 -12.59
N LEU A 257 30.64 -5.83 -13.30
CA LEU A 257 29.22 -5.57 -13.06
C LEU A 257 28.38 -6.83 -13.25
N LEU A 258 28.80 -7.74 -14.15
CA LEU A 258 28.14 -9.00 -14.38
C LEU A 258 28.33 -9.94 -13.18
N GLY A 259 29.52 -9.93 -12.58
CA GLY A 259 29.82 -10.60 -11.31
C GLY A 259 28.99 -10.07 -10.14
N LEU A 260 28.80 -8.75 -10.05
CA LEU A 260 27.92 -8.13 -9.05
C LEU A 260 26.44 -8.46 -9.27
N ALA A 261 26.02 -8.74 -10.50
CA ALA A 261 24.63 -9.09 -10.84
C ALA A 261 24.30 -10.58 -10.62
N ARG A 262 25.30 -11.48 -10.51
CA ARG A 262 25.07 -12.93 -10.34
C ARG A 262 24.23 -13.29 -9.10
N PRO A 263 24.45 -12.72 -7.91
CA PRO A 263 23.67 -13.04 -6.71
C PRO A 263 22.18 -12.68 -6.86
N PHE A 264 21.85 -11.77 -7.77
CA PHE A 264 20.50 -11.24 -7.97
C PHE A 264 19.83 -11.79 -9.22
N GLY A 265 20.41 -12.83 -9.85
CA GLY A 265 19.90 -13.42 -11.08
C GLY A 265 18.51 -14.06 -10.96
N SER A 266 18.01 -14.32 -9.74
CA SER A 266 16.65 -14.81 -9.51
C SER A 266 15.59 -13.71 -9.52
N LEU A 267 15.98 -12.44 -9.41
CA LEU A 267 15.07 -11.29 -9.37
C LEU A 267 14.55 -10.89 -10.75
N SER A 268 15.19 -11.37 -11.81
CA SER A 268 14.80 -11.17 -13.20
C SER A 268 14.88 -12.48 -13.98
N ASP A 269 14.11 -12.58 -15.06
CA ASP A 269 14.22 -13.72 -15.97
C ASP A 269 15.45 -13.61 -16.89
N ASP A 270 15.68 -14.64 -17.71
CA ASP A 270 16.81 -14.70 -18.64
C ASP A 270 16.77 -13.58 -19.71
N SER A 271 15.62 -12.95 -19.93
CA SER A 271 15.42 -11.78 -20.79
C SER A 271 15.64 -10.44 -20.08
N GLY A 272 15.77 -10.44 -18.75
CA GLY A 272 15.94 -9.25 -17.92
C GLY A 272 14.62 -8.59 -17.48
N HIS A 273 13.47 -9.26 -17.59
CA HIS A 273 12.22 -8.77 -17.02
C HIS A 273 12.15 -9.05 -15.52
N LEU A 274 11.59 -8.11 -14.75
CA LEU A 274 11.46 -8.25 -13.30
C LEU A 274 10.46 -9.34 -12.92
N ASN A 275 10.85 -10.21 -11.98
CA ASN A 275 9.93 -11.19 -11.42
C ASN A 275 9.04 -10.53 -10.35
N THR A 276 7.87 -10.06 -10.77
CA THR A 276 6.92 -9.32 -9.91
C THR A 276 6.27 -10.18 -8.83
N ASN A 277 6.35 -11.52 -8.93
CA ASN A 277 5.84 -12.43 -7.90
C ASN A 277 6.71 -12.42 -6.64
N LEU A 278 8.03 -12.26 -6.79
CA LEU A 278 8.96 -12.15 -5.67
C LEU A 278 8.80 -10.83 -4.90
N LEU A 279 8.28 -9.78 -5.56
CA LEU A 279 7.95 -8.50 -4.93
C LEU A 279 6.68 -8.56 -4.06
N ASN A 280 5.96 -9.69 -4.04
CA ASN A 280 4.79 -9.88 -3.18
C ASN A 280 5.13 -10.56 -1.85
N ASP A 281 6.35 -11.09 -1.69
CA ASP A 281 6.77 -11.77 -0.46
C ASP A 281 7.60 -10.82 0.44
N PRO A 282 7.10 -10.44 1.62
CA PRO A 282 7.81 -9.55 2.54
C PRO A 282 9.11 -10.13 3.09
N ALA A 283 9.25 -11.46 3.16
CA ALA A 283 10.48 -12.11 3.60
C ALA A 283 11.60 -11.97 2.55
N GLU A 284 11.26 -12.14 1.27
CA GLU A 284 12.20 -11.94 0.17
C GLU A 284 12.58 -10.47 0.01
N LEU A 285 11.62 -9.54 0.16
CA LEU A 285 11.91 -8.10 0.16
C LEU A 285 12.90 -7.70 1.27
N GLY A 286 12.76 -8.26 2.47
CA GLY A 286 13.71 -8.04 3.57
C GLY A 286 15.12 -8.59 3.28
N ARG A 287 15.22 -9.73 2.59
CA ARG A 287 16.51 -10.30 2.15
C ARG A 287 17.18 -9.44 1.09
N ILE A 288 16.42 -9.00 0.08
CA ILE A 288 16.88 -8.14 -1.00
C ILE A 288 17.36 -6.80 -0.42
N GLU A 289 16.61 -6.20 0.50
CA GLU A 289 16.99 -4.96 1.19
C GLU A 289 18.31 -5.13 1.95
N GLY A 290 18.44 -6.23 2.72
CA GLY A 290 19.66 -6.53 3.48
C GLY A 290 20.90 -6.68 2.61
N GLN A 291 20.79 -7.40 1.50
CA GLN A 291 21.88 -7.57 0.52
C GLN A 291 22.19 -6.25 -0.21
N GLY A 292 21.15 -5.46 -0.50
CA GLY A 292 21.25 -4.19 -1.17
C GLY A 292 21.98 -3.10 -0.39
N ARG A 293 21.89 -3.10 0.95
CA ARG A 293 22.65 -2.16 1.82
C ARG A 293 24.16 -2.31 1.69
N GLY A 294 24.65 -3.56 1.58
CA GLY A 294 26.08 -3.83 1.33
C GLY A 294 26.52 -3.35 -0.06
N LEU A 295 25.66 -3.53 -1.06
CA LEU A 295 25.86 -3.00 -2.41
C LEU A 295 25.92 -1.48 -2.42
N LEU A 296 25.02 -0.82 -1.69
CA LEU A 296 24.92 0.64 -1.59
C LEU A 296 26.19 1.27 -1.04
N GLY A 297 26.78 0.72 0.03
CA GLY A 297 28.07 1.21 0.55
C GLY A 297 29.23 1.00 -0.43
N SER A 298 29.15 -0.01 -1.30
CA SER A 298 30.14 -0.22 -2.36
C SER A 298 29.92 0.70 -3.57
N LEU A 299 28.68 1.10 -3.84
CA LEU A 299 28.29 1.92 -5.00
C LEU A 299 28.39 3.41 -4.69
N PHE A 300 28.11 3.79 -3.45
CA PHE A 300 28.10 5.16 -2.97
C PHE A 300 29.06 5.27 -1.78
N GLY A 301 30.11 6.09 -1.91
CA GLY A 301 31.04 6.33 -0.81
C GLY A 301 30.43 7.09 0.38
N ASN A 302 29.37 7.88 0.15
CA ASN A 302 28.67 8.70 1.15
C ASN A 302 27.15 8.46 1.09
N VAL A 303 26.70 7.36 1.71
CA VAL A 303 25.29 6.92 1.67
C VAL A 303 24.38 7.80 2.54
N ASP A 304 24.88 8.32 3.68
CA ASP A 304 24.11 9.13 4.62
C ASP A 304 23.71 10.51 4.07
N GLU A 305 24.61 11.15 3.32
CA GLU A 305 24.31 12.46 2.71
C GLU A 305 23.35 12.33 1.51
N LEU A 306 23.52 11.26 0.73
CA LEU A 306 22.63 10.96 -0.40
C LEU A 306 21.21 10.63 0.08
N THR A 307 21.07 9.83 1.14
CA THR A 307 19.77 9.45 1.71
C THR A 307 19.09 10.60 2.44
N GLY A 308 19.84 11.47 3.12
CA GLY A 308 19.32 12.69 3.71
C GLY A 308 18.74 13.65 2.66
N ARG A 309 19.48 13.92 1.58
CA ARG A 309 19.02 14.81 0.48
C ARG A 309 17.86 14.20 -0.30
N LEU A 310 17.89 12.91 -0.58
CA LEU A 310 16.79 12.21 -1.26
C LEU A 310 15.53 12.19 -0.40
N GLY A 311 15.65 11.99 0.92
CA GLY A 311 14.54 12.07 1.86
C GLY A 311 13.87 13.45 1.82
N THR A 312 14.66 14.52 1.87
CA THR A 312 14.13 15.90 1.79
C THR A 312 13.44 16.22 0.46
N ALA A 313 13.95 15.68 -0.66
CA ALA A 313 13.38 15.92 -1.97
C ALA A 313 12.09 15.14 -2.25
N LEU A 314 11.96 13.94 -1.66
CA LEU A 314 10.79 13.08 -1.82
C LEU A 314 9.71 13.32 -0.77
N GLY A 315 9.92 14.26 0.18
CA GLY A 315 9.01 14.50 1.29
C GLY A 315 8.90 13.32 2.27
N GLY A 316 9.92 12.46 2.30
CA GLY A 316 9.98 11.25 3.12
C GLY A 316 11.11 11.27 4.14
N SER A 317 11.18 10.26 5.00
CA SER A 317 12.29 10.10 5.93
C SER A 317 13.57 9.67 5.18
N GLY A 318 14.74 10.13 5.63
CA GLY A 318 16.03 9.70 5.07
C GLY A 318 16.23 8.17 5.16
N SER A 319 15.59 7.51 6.13
CA SER A 319 15.57 6.05 6.23
C SER A 319 14.76 5.40 5.12
N SER A 320 13.55 5.87 4.78
CA SER A 320 12.77 5.36 3.64
C SER A 320 13.49 5.53 2.31
N ALA A 321 14.18 6.66 2.11
CA ALA A 321 15.01 6.89 0.93
C ALA A 321 16.21 5.92 0.85
N GLY A 322 16.85 5.62 1.99
CA GLY A 322 17.92 4.62 2.07
C GLY A 322 17.46 3.20 1.83
N ARG A 323 16.29 2.82 2.35
CA ARG A 323 15.67 1.50 2.12
C ARG A 323 15.24 1.35 0.66
N LEU A 324 14.68 2.40 0.06
CA LEU A 324 14.34 2.43 -1.36
C LEU A 324 15.56 2.18 -2.25
N LEU A 325 16.66 2.88 -1.99
CA LEU A 325 17.90 2.69 -2.74
C LEU A 325 18.51 1.32 -2.50
N ALA A 326 18.48 0.82 -1.26
CA ALA A 326 18.93 -0.52 -0.92
C ALA A 326 18.11 -1.59 -1.66
N LEU A 327 16.80 -1.42 -1.80
CA LEU A 327 15.97 -2.36 -2.56
C LEU A 327 16.18 -2.21 -4.07
N LEU A 328 16.28 -0.98 -4.57
CA LEU A 328 16.38 -0.69 -6.01
C LEU A 328 17.73 -1.06 -6.63
N ALA A 329 18.84 -0.86 -5.92
CA ALA A 329 20.17 -1.18 -6.44
C ALA A 329 20.30 -2.64 -6.95
N PRO A 330 19.93 -3.68 -6.18
CA PRO A 330 19.98 -5.06 -6.65
C PRO A 330 18.95 -5.38 -7.73
N LEU A 331 17.75 -4.77 -7.70
CA LEU A 331 16.72 -4.94 -8.74
C LEU A 331 17.15 -4.37 -10.09
N VAL A 332 17.73 -3.17 -10.10
CA VAL A 332 18.25 -2.55 -11.33
C VAL A 332 19.41 -3.37 -11.86
N LEU A 333 20.30 -3.83 -10.98
CA LEU A 333 21.45 -4.63 -11.35
C LEU A 333 21.05 -6.02 -11.90
N SER A 334 19.98 -6.64 -11.39
CA SER A 334 19.47 -7.91 -11.93
C SER A 334 18.85 -7.74 -13.32
N VAL A 335 18.06 -6.69 -13.55
CA VAL A 335 17.48 -6.35 -14.86
C VAL A 335 18.57 -6.07 -15.89
N LEU A 336 19.58 -5.26 -15.52
CA LEU A 336 20.74 -5.00 -16.38
C LEU A 336 21.54 -6.28 -16.66
N GLY A 337 21.75 -7.12 -15.65
CA GLY A 337 22.45 -8.39 -15.79
C GLY A 337 21.73 -9.39 -16.70
N GLY A 338 20.41 -9.52 -16.56
CA GLY A 338 19.57 -10.35 -17.43
C GLY A 338 19.58 -9.85 -18.87
N ARG A 339 19.45 -8.52 -19.08
CA ARG A 339 19.51 -7.94 -20.43
C ARG A 339 20.88 -8.09 -21.08
N ALA A 340 21.96 -7.98 -20.30
CA ALA A 340 23.32 -8.21 -20.77
C ALA A 340 23.54 -9.67 -21.20
N ARG A 341 23.01 -10.65 -20.44
CA ARG A 341 23.05 -12.07 -20.80
C ARG A 341 22.23 -12.37 -22.05
N ALA A 342 21.01 -11.84 -22.14
CA ALA A 342 20.18 -11.95 -23.34
C ALA A 342 20.84 -11.34 -24.59
N GLY A 343 21.74 -10.38 -24.40
CA GLY A 343 22.52 -9.72 -25.44
C GLY A 343 23.91 -10.31 -25.71
N ASN A 344 24.31 -11.39 -25.01
CA ASN A 344 25.69 -11.91 -25.02
C ASN A 344 26.77 -10.84 -24.75
N LEU A 345 26.48 -9.85 -23.91
CA LEU A 345 27.41 -8.79 -23.55
C LEU A 345 28.34 -9.23 -22.43
N ASP A 346 29.63 -8.98 -22.61
CA ASP A 346 30.63 -9.09 -21.55
C ASP A 346 30.65 -7.83 -20.67
N SER A 347 31.43 -7.85 -19.59
CA SER A 347 31.53 -6.74 -18.64
C SER A 347 32.03 -5.43 -19.29
N ALA A 348 32.87 -5.54 -20.33
CA ALA A 348 33.38 -4.42 -21.10
C ALA A 348 32.30 -3.82 -22.04
N GLY A 349 31.52 -4.67 -22.71
CA GLY A 349 30.38 -4.28 -23.55
C GLY A 349 29.27 -3.62 -22.74
N LEU A 350 28.97 -4.14 -21.54
CA LEU A 350 28.01 -3.49 -20.64
C LEU A 350 28.54 -2.14 -20.15
N GLY A 351 29.82 -2.05 -19.80
CA GLY A 351 30.47 -0.81 -19.38
C GLY A 351 30.47 0.28 -20.47
N SER A 352 30.66 -0.08 -21.74
CA SER A 352 30.61 0.87 -22.86
C SER A 352 29.19 1.37 -23.14
N LEU A 353 28.17 0.51 -23.04
CA LEU A 353 26.76 0.89 -23.17
C LEU A 353 26.29 1.81 -22.03
N LEU A 354 26.65 1.49 -20.78
CA LEU A 354 26.42 2.37 -19.63
C LEU A 354 27.21 3.68 -19.76
N GLY A 355 28.41 3.62 -20.35
CA GLY A 355 29.23 4.76 -20.71
C GLY A 355 28.52 5.72 -21.67
N GLY A 356 27.78 5.20 -22.66
CA GLY A 356 26.93 6.00 -23.55
C GLY A 356 25.73 6.62 -22.83
N LEU A 357 25.14 5.90 -21.86
CA LEU A 357 23.95 6.31 -21.12
C LEU A 357 24.19 7.51 -20.18
N GLY A 358 25.40 7.67 -19.64
CA GLY A 358 25.70 8.75 -18.70
C GLY A 358 25.52 10.16 -19.29
N GLY A 359 25.62 10.33 -20.62
CA GLY A 359 25.35 11.61 -21.28
C GLY A 359 23.86 11.98 -21.31
N SER A 360 22.99 10.98 -21.49
CA SER A 360 21.53 11.14 -21.50
C SER A 360 20.91 11.31 -20.09
N LEU A 361 21.54 10.75 -19.05
CA LEU A 361 21.03 10.79 -17.67
C LEU A 361 20.98 12.20 -17.06
N ALA A 362 21.88 13.10 -17.46
CA ALA A 362 21.93 14.47 -16.93
C ALA A 362 20.70 15.31 -17.29
N GLY A 363 20.05 15.02 -18.42
CA GLY A 363 18.83 15.71 -18.86
C GLY A 363 17.54 15.20 -18.20
N LEU A 364 17.64 14.17 -17.35
CA LEU A 364 16.50 13.43 -16.81
C LEU A 364 16.35 13.54 -15.29
N LEU A 365 17.21 14.34 -14.63
CA LEU A 365 17.07 14.64 -13.21
C LEU A 365 15.88 15.59 -12.98
N PRO A 366 14.97 15.27 -12.04
CA PRO A 366 13.89 16.18 -11.66
C PRO A 366 14.39 17.57 -11.26
N ALA A 367 13.64 18.61 -11.62
CA ALA A 367 13.95 19.99 -11.22
C ALA A 367 14.03 20.07 -9.68
N GLY A 368 15.20 20.48 -9.16
CA GLY A 368 15.51 20.50 -7.72
C GLY A 368 16.62 19.53 -7.28
N LEU A 369 17.06 18.60 -8.13
CA LEU A 369 18.10 17.60 -7.81
C LEU A 369 19.43 17.83 -8.54
N GLY A 370 19.61 18.93 -9.26
CA GLY A 370 20.84 19.22 -10.02
C GLY A 370 22.12 19.23 -9.18
N SER A 371 22.02 19.50 -7.88
CA SER A 371 23.15 19.44 -6.93
C SER A 371 23.59 18.00 -6.60
N LEU A 372 22.73 17.00 -6.78
CA LEU A 372 23.10 15.58 -6.67
C LEU A 372 23.86 15.10 -7.91
N GLY A 373 23.62 15.69 -9.08
CA GLY A 373 24.43 15.43 -10.28
C GLY A 373 25.90 15.78 -10.08
N ALA A 374 26.18 16.85 -9.32
CA ALA A 374 27.54 17.20 -8.91
C ALA A 374 28.15 16.16 -7.96
N LEU A 375 27.37 15.58 -7.04
CA LEU A 375 27.83 14.51 -6.14
C LEU A 375 28.07 13.18 -6.87
N LEU A 376 27.24 12.87 -7.87
CA LEU A 376 27.37 11.69 -8.73
C LEU A 376 28.54 11.80 -9.72
N GLY A 377 28.94 13.02 -10.08
CA GLY A 377 30.08 13.32 -10.95
C GLY A 377 31.40 13.62 -10.23
N ALA A 378 31.37 14.05 -8.97
CA ALA A 378 32.57 14.46 -8.23
C ALA A 378 33.33 13.30 -7.54
N GLY A 379 32.82 12.07 -7.59
CA GLY A 379 33.47 10.89 -6.99
C GLY A 379 34.59 10.25 -7.84
N GLY A 380 34.92 10.80 -9.01
CA GLY A 380 35.80 10.12 -9.97
C GLY A 380 36.53 11.02 -10.98
N LEU A 381 36.98 12.20 -10.56
CA LEU A 381 37.90 13.05 -11.36
C LEU A 381 39.25 13.30 -10.67
N ALA A 382 39.59 12.53 -9.65
CA ALA A 382 40.93 12.53 -9.07
C ALA A 382 41.70 11.27 -9.51
N ALA A 383 42.19 11.27 -10.76
CA ALA A 383 43.51 10.73 -11.16
C ALA A 383 43.71 10.74 -12.69
N GLY A 384 44.51 11.71 -13.17
CA GLY A 384 45.54 11.46 -14.19
C GLY A 384 45.17 11.55 -15.68
N GLY A 385 45.39 12.72 -16.28
CA GLY A 385 45.46 12.90 -17.74
C GLY A 385 46.16 14.19 -18.12
N LEU A 386 47.47 14.11 -18.33
CA LEU A 386 48.36 15.18 -18.77
C LEU A 386 47.95 15.73 -20.14
N ALA A 387 47.92 17.06 -20.26
CA ALA A 387 48.25 17.77 -21.49
C ALA A 387 49.33 18.82 -21.18
N ALA A 388 50.56 18.54 -21.62
CA ALA A 388 51.62 19.53 -21.86
C ALA A 388 51.13 20.54 -22.92
N ALA A 389 51.61 21.78 -23.06
CA ALA A 389 52.86 22.47 -22.73
C ALA A 389 52.51 23.99 -22.55
N SER A 390 53.30 24.89 -21.98
CA SER A 390 54.74 25.13 -22.14
C SER A 390 55.23 26.15 -21.10
N THR A 391 56.35 25.87 -20.43
CA THR A 391 57.16 26.86 -19.69
C THR A 391 58.18 27.54 -20.62
N PRO A 392 58.79 28.66 -20.19
CA PRO A 392 60.21 28.56 -19.87
C PRO A 392 60.59 29.18 -18.52
N ALA A 393 61.71 28.66 -17.98
CA ALA A 393 62.29 28.92 -16.67
C ALA A 393 63.49 29.88 -16.72
N ALA A 394 63.82 30.53 -15.59
CA ALA A 394 65.18 30.79 -15.05
C ALA A 394 65.10 31.67 -13.76
N PRO A 395 66.15 31.81 -12.92
CA PRO A 395 66.75 30.78 -12.06
C PRO A 395 66.97 31.24 -10.59
N VAL A 396 67.46 30.29 -9.78
CA VAL A 396 67.71 30.30 -8.32
C VAL A 396 68.95 31.13 -7.91
N VAL A 397 68.93 31.76 -6.72
CA VAL A 397 70.14 32.17 -5.96
C VAL A 397 69.97 31.90 -4.45
N THR A 398 70.79 30.98 -3.92
CA THR A 398 71.19 30.75 -2.51
C THR A 398 72.25 31.79 -2.07
N PRO A 399 72.51 32.12 -0.78
CA PRO A 399 73.17 31.18 0.17
C PRO A 399 73.00 31.44 1.71
N ALA A 400 73.50 30.48 2.52
CA ALA A 400 73.92 30.64 3.93
C ALA A 400 75.45 30.99 3.98
N PRO A 401 76.22 31.02 5.11
CA PRO A 401 75.95 30.97 6.57
C PRO A 401 76.77 32.02 7.40
N VAL A 402 76.54 32.22 8.72
CA VAL A 402 77.63 32.54 9.69
C VAL A 402 77.27 32.35 11.19
N THR A 403 78.33 32.10 11.94
CA THR A 403 78.58 31.57 13.30
C THR A 403 78.36 32.50 14.52
N MET A 404 77.96 31.86 15.63
CA MET A 404 78.33 32.03 17.08
C MET A 404 78.77 33.39 17.69
N GLY A 405 78.15 33.75 18.83
CA GLY A 405 78.87 34.30 20.00
C GLY A 405 78.17 35.34 20.91
N ALA A 406 77.80 34.93 22.13
CA ALA A 406 77.70 35.66 23.44
C ALA A 406 76.84 36.95 23.58
N GLY A 407 76.05 37.21 24.63
CA GLY A 407 75.83 36.53 25.93
C GLY A 407 74.76 37.22 26.81
N SER A 408 74.33 36.48 27.85
CA SER A 408 73.71 36.84 29.15
C SER A 408 72.49 37.78 29.28
N ALA A 409 71.38 37.26 29.83
CA ALA A 409 70.96 37.55 31.22
C ALA A 409 69.71 36.73 31.70
N ALA A 410 69.97 35.88 32.72
CA ALA A 410 69.18 35.54 33.92
C ALA A 410 67.71 35.03 33.91
N ARG A 411 67.52 34.01 34.75
CA ARG A 411 66.33 33.20 35.14
C ARG A 411 65.68 33.75 36.43
N PRO A 412 64.38 33.50 36.70
CA PRO A 412 63.99 32.52 37.73
C PRO A 412 62.75 31.67 37.30
N ALA A 413 62.83 30.33 37.32
CA ALA A 413 62.33 29.41 38.37
C ALA A 413 60.81 29.16 38.31
N ALA A 414 60.42 27.96 37.87
CA ALA A 414 59.06 27.47 37.75
C ALA A 414 58.47 27.04 39.11
N PRO A 415 57.16 27.18 39.35
CA PRO A 415 56.51 26.57 40.49
C PRO A 415 56.17 25.09 40.24
N THR A 416 56.53 24.32 41.26
CA THR A 416 56.30 22.92 41.59
C THR A 416 54.82 22.51 41.57
N VAL A 417 54.53 21.37 40.94
CA VAL A 417 53.31 20.58 41.16
C VAL A 417 53.68 19.42 42.08
N THR A 418 53.12 19.40 43.29
CA THR A 418 53.36 18.37 44.30
C THR A 418 52.51 17.12 43.99
N PRO A 419 53.08 15.91 44.04
CA PRO A 419 52.39 14.66 43.72
C PRO A 419 51.70 14.04 44.95
N ALA A 420 50.51 13.47 44.76
CA ALA A 420 49.86 12.59 45.73
C ALA A 420 49.78 11.16 45.15
N ALA A 421 50.30 10.20 45.92
CA ALA A 421 50.10 8.75 45.81
C ALA A 421 49.58 8.25 47.17
N PRO A 422 49.14 6.98 47.39
CA PRO A 422 48.82 5.88 46.47
C PRO A 422 47.43 5.22 46.72
N VAL A 423 47.01 4.36 45.77
CA VAL A 423 46.23 3.11 45.90
C VAL A 423 45.32 2.91 47.12
N GLY A 424 44.00 2.85 46.87
CA GLY A 424 42.99 2.24 47.75
C GLY A 424 42.24 1.13 47.01
N ALA A 425 42.24 -0.06 47.59
CA ALA A 425 41.80 -1.33 47.01
C ALA A 425 40.31 -1.41 46.63
N ALA A 426 40.04 -2.15 45.56
CA ALA A 426 38.71 -2.60 45.16
C ALA A 426 38.07 -3.52 46.23
N PRO A 427 36.74 -3.46 46.45
CA PRO A 427 36.06 -4.46 47.24
C PRO A 427 35.94 -5.78 46.44
N VAL A 428 36.42 -6.85 47.04
CA VAL A 428 36.29 -8.25 46.57
C VAL A 428 34.82 -8.69 46.70
N PRO A 429 34.21 -9.33 45.68
CA PRO A 429 32.92 -9.99 45.88
C PRO A 429 33.10 -11.31 46.66
N GLU A 430 32.42 -11.41 47.82
CA GLU A 430 32.27 -12.65 48.57
C GLU A 430 31.58 -13.74 47.72
N ARG A 431 32.21 -14.93 47.64
CA ARG A 431 31.52 -16.15 47.23
C ARG A 431 30.58 -16.60 48.35
N ARG A 432 29.28 -16.34 48.21
CA ARG A 432 28.23 -17.09 48.92
C ARG A 432 27.71 -18.20 48.01
N GLY A 433 27.84 -19.45 48.44
CA GLY A 433 27.28 -20.62 47.78
C GLY A 433 25.76 -20.53 47.70
N GLY A 434 25.23 -20.33 46.50
CA GLY A 434 23.80 -20.26 46.23
C GLY A 434 23.22 -21.63 45.92
N PHE A 435 22.25 -22.04 46.73
CA PHE A 435 21.36 -23.18 46.51
C PHE A 435 20.71 -23.09 45.11
N PRO A 436 20.60 -24.19 44.32
CA PRO A 436 20.14 -24.16 42.94
C PRO A 436 18.62 -23.91 42.86
N TRP A 437 18.23 -22.64 42.94
CA TRP A 437 16.85 -22.15 42.87
C TRP A 437 16.15 -22.43 41.53
N TRP A 438 16.88 -22.91 40.51
CA TRP A 438 16.34 -23.33 39.22
C TRP A 438 15.53 -24.65 39.28
N LEU A 439 15.61 -25.40 40.38
CA LEU A 439 14.82 -26.63 40.56
C LEU A 439 13.35 -26.35 40.92
N ILE A 440 13.03 -25.19 41.50
CA ILE A 440 11.66 -24.81 41.89
C ILE A 440 10.74 -24.62 40.67
N PRO A 441 11.12 -23.88 39.61
CA PRO A 441 10.27 -23.77 38.42
C PRO A 441 10.14 -25.10 37.66
N LEU A 442 11.18 -25.93 37.65
CA LEU A 442 11.15 -27.23 36.97
C LEU A 442 10.17 -28.21 37.62
N LEU A 443 10.09 -28.20 38.96
CA LEU A 443 9.14 -29.02 39.70
C LEU A 443 7.70 -28.50 39.56
N ALA A 444 7.51 -27.17 39.44
CA ALA A 444 6.20 -26.58 39.15
C ALA A 444 5.68 -26.97 37.74
N VAL A 445 6.57 -27.00 36.73
CA VAL A 445 6.21 -27.43 35.37
C VAL A 445 5.86 -28.92 35.33
N LEU A 446 6.55 -29.77 36.09
CA LEU A 446 6.21 -31.20 36.20
C LEU A 446 4.87 -31.43 36.90
N LEU A 447 4.54 -30.66 37.94
CA LEU A 447 3.23 -30.74 38.61
C LEU A 447 2.09 -30.26 37.72
N LEU A 448 2.29 -29.18 36.96
CA LEU A 448 1.30 -28.68 36.00
C LEU A 448 1.10 -29.65 34.83
N GLY A 449 2.17 -30.28 34.33
CA GLY A 449 2.09 -31.33 33.32
C GLY A 449 1.36 -32.59 33.81
N GLY A 450 1.54 -32.95 35.08
CA GLY A 450 0.81 -34.05 35.73
C GLY A 450 -0.69 -33.78 35.86
N CYS A 451 -1.10 -32.57 36.26
CA CYS A 451 -2.52 -32.19 36.37
C CYS A 451 -3.24 -32.19 35.02
N TRP A 452 -2.55 -31.91 33.92
CA TRP A 452 -3.16 -31.89 32.59
C TRP A 452 -3.40 -33.29 32.02
N LEU A 453 -2.58 -34.27 32.41
CA LEU A 453 -2.70 -35.65 31.90
C LEU A 453 -3.81 -36.45 32.58
N LEU A 454 -4.15 -36.14 33.83
CA LEU A 454 -5.22 -36.82 34.58
C LEU A 454 -6.63 -36.27 34.30
N ASN A 455 -6.79 -35.14 33.60
CA ASN A 455 -8.09 -34.49 33.40
C ASN A 455 -8.69 -34.68 32.00
N ARG A 456 -8.15 -35.59 31.19
CA ARG A 456 -8.73 -35.94 29.88
C ARG A 456 -9.78 -37.04 30.03
N LYS A 457 -11.04 -36.66 30.22
CA LYS A 457 -12.21 -37.56 30.02
C LYS A 457 -12.66 -37.48 28.55
N PRO A 458 -12.85 -38.61 27.84
CA PRO A 458 -13.46 -38.60 26.51
C PRO A 458 -14.99 -38.48 26.64
N ALA A 459 -15.58 -37.44 26.06
CA ALA A 459 -17.03 -37.28 25.97
C ALA A 459 -17.57 -38.09 24.77
N ALA A 460 -18.50 -38.99 25.07
CA ALA A 460 -19.20 -39.83 24.11
C ALA A 460 -20.28 -39.05 23.34
N THR A 461 -20.44 -39.45 22.08
CA THR A 461 -21.45 -39.04 21.11
C THR A 461 -22.87 -39.33 21.63
N THR A 462 -23.83 -38.43 21.39
CA THR A 462 -25.25 -38.78 21.35
C THR A 462 -25.91 -38.02 20.20
N ALA A 463 -26.27 -38.78 19.17
CA ALA A 463 -27.17 -38.37 18.11
C ALA A 463 -28.60 -38.37 18.66
N ALA A 464 -29.34 -37.29 18.42
CA ALA A 464 -30.79 -37.26 18.61
C ALA A 464 -31.42 -36.71 17.32
N THR A 465 -32.01 -37.64 16.58
CA THR A 465 -32.93 -37.42 15.46
C THR A 465 -34.30 -37.00 16.02
N THR A 466 -34.83 -35.86 15.58
CA THR A 466 -36.28 -35.66 15.55
C THR A 466 -36.64 -34.80 14.35
N GLY A 467 -37.35 -35.40 13.40
CA GLY A 467 -37.97 -34.67 12.30
C GLY A 467 -39.22 -33.94 12.76
N THR A 468 -39.58 -32.85 12.06
CA THR A 468 -40.98 -32.43 11.88
C THR A 468 -41.07 -31.59 10.60
N THR A 469 -42.04 -31.97 9.80
CA THR A 469 -42.50 -31.44 8.51
C THR A 469 -43.24 -30.11 8.60
N ALA A 470 -43.14 -29.35 7.50
CA ALA A 470 -44.14 -28.45 6.91
C ALA A 470 -44.50 -27.14 7.65
N THR A 471 -44.38 -26.01 6.95
CA THR A 471 -45.52 -25.35 6.26
C THR A 471 -45.06 -24.03 5.62
N THR A 472 -45.33 -23.92 4.31
CA THR A 472 -45.28 -22.69 3.52
C THR A 472 -46.43 -21.76 3.92
N ALA A 473 -46.14 -20.50 4.22
CA ALA A 473 -47.10 -19.42 4.14
C ALA A 473 -46.38 -18.12 3.73
N GLY A 474 -46.71 -17.62 2.55
CA GLY A 474 -46.30 -16.30 2.10
C GLY A 474 -47.24 -15.22 2.63
N THR A 475 -46.74 -14.00 2.80
CA THR A 475 -47.58 -12.79 2.76
C THR A 475 -46.72 -11.59 2.32
N THR A 476 -47.19 -10.95 1.25
CA THR A 476 -46.76 -9.66 0.71
C THR A 476 -47.37 -8.51 1.52
N THR A 477 -46.65 -7.40 1.72
CA THR A 477 -47.14 -5.98 1.82
C THR A 477 -45.91 -5.09 2.10
N THR A 478 -45.36 -4.35 1.13
CA THR A 478 -45.69 -2.97 0.68
C THR A 478 -45.35 -1.85 1.68
N GLY A 479 -44.27 -1.12 1.36
CA GLY A 479 -44.18 0.36 1.38
C GLY A 479 -43.74 1.07 2.67
N THR A 480 -42.59 1.77 2.65
CA THR A 480 -42.51 3.24 2.49
C THR A 480 -41.10 3.79 2.85
N THR A 481 -40.50 4.48 1.87
CA THR A 481 -39.52 5.59 1.83
C THR A 481 -39.26 6.30 3.19
N THR A 482 -38.07 6.75 3.61
CA THR A 482 -37.21 7.77 2.97
C THR A 482 -35.90 8.01 3.77
N THR A 483 -34.83 8.35 3.03
CA THR A 483 -33.70 9.28 3.36
C THR A 483 -32.58 8.86 4.31
N GLY A 484 -31.40 8.64 3.72
CA GLY A 484 -30.19 9.49 3.81
C GLY A 484 -29.57 9.67 5.21
N THR A 485 -28.26 9.56 5.42
CA THR A 485 -27.10 9.77 4.55
C THR A 485 -25.84 9.20 5.28
N ASP A 486 -24.72 9.15 4.56
CA ASP A 486 -23.31 9.31 5.00
C ASP A 486 -22.69 8.43 6.11
N THR A 487 -21.46 7.89 6.03
CA THR A 487 -20.39 7.86 5.01
C THR A 487 -19.31 6.85 5.48
N ALA A 488 -18.96 5.94 4.56
CA ALA A 488 -17.65 5.32 4.27
C ALA A 488 -16.67 4.81 5.37
N GLY A 489 -16.17 3.58 5.14
CA GLY A 489 -14.72 3.34 5.21
C GLY A 489 -14.20 1.91 5.45
N THR A 490 -13.89 1.20 4.33
CA THR A 490 -12.64 0.39 4.14
C THR A 490 -12.48 -0.93 4.94
N ALA A 491 -12.09 -2.11 4.43
CA ALA A 491 -11.89 -2.68 3.07
C ALA A 491 -11.70 -4.22 3.18
N ALA A 492 -12.05 -4.91 2.08
CA ALA A 492 -11.39 -6.07 1.45
C ALA A 492 -10.94 -7.33 2.25
N THR A 493 -11.61 -8.46 1.91
CA THR A 493 -11.09 -9.81 1.55
C THR A 493 -9.99 -10.44 2.42
N GLY A 494 -10.08 -11.66 2.93
CA GLY A 494 -10.92 -12.80 2.59
C GLY A 494 -10.08 -14.07 2.75
N THR A 495 -10.36 -14.87 3.77
CA THR A 495 -10.12 -16.33 3.74
C THR A 495 -11.49 -16.97 3.93
N ALA A 496 -11.96 -17.68 2.90
CA ALA A 496 -13.24 -18.35 2.94
C ALA A 496 -13.19 -19.51 3.94
N ALA A 497 -14.05 -19.48 4.97
CA ALA A 497 -15.19 -20.39 5.10
C ALA A 497 -15.60 -20.59 6.58
N ALA A 498 -16.77 -20.06 6.93
CA ALA A 498 -17.82 -20.85 7.55
C ALA A 498 -19.16 -20.21 7.17
N THR A 499 -19.79 -20.77 6.14
CA THR A 499 -21.16 -20.51 5.73
C THR A 499 -22.10 -20.92 6.87
N GLY A 500 -22.75 -19.96 7.48
CA GLY A 500 -23.86 -20.17 8.41
C GLY A 500 -24.77 -18.96 8.31
N ALA A 501 -25.96 -19.14 7.74
CA ALA A 501 -27.01 -18.15 7.81
C ALA A 501 -27.31 -17.86 9.28
N ILE A 502 -27.03 -16.64 9.75
CA ILE A 502 -27.51 -16.16 11.04
C ILE A 502 -28.89 -15.56 10.80
N GLY A 503 -29.91 -16.38 11.09
CA GLY A 503 -31.23 -15.86 11.41
C GLY A 503 -31.16 -15.04 12.69
N ASP A 504 -31.98 -14.00 12.75
CA ASP A 504 -32.42 -13.27 13.94
C ASP A 504 -31.31 -12.74 14.88
N GLY A 505 -30.79 -11.54 14.59
CA GLY A 505 -30.26 -10.63 15.63
C GLY A 505 -29.06 -11.09 16.46
N SER A 506 -28.30 -12.10 16.05
CA SER A 506 -27.11 -12.57 16.78
C SER A 506 -25.99 -11.52 16.77
N PHE A 507 -25.45 -11.21 17.96
CA PHE A 507 -24.28 -10.35 18.12
C PHE A 507 -22.99 -11.06 17.68
N MET A 508 -22.09 -10.34 17.01
CA MET A 508 -20.76 -10.85 16.64
C MET A 508 -19.74 -9.73 16.45
N ILE A 509 -18.46 -10.05 16.66
CA ILE A 509 -17.32 -9.20 16.33
C ILE A 509 -16.76 -9.67 14.98
N SER A 510 -16.68 -8.79 13.98
CA SER A 510 -16.19 -9.10 12.63
C SER A 510 -14.73 -8.70 12.42
N GLU A 511 -14.27 -7.63 13.05
CA GLU A 511 -12.89 -7.15 12.99
C GLU A 511 -12.40 -6.72 14.38
N PRO A 512 -11.15 -7.05 14.76
CA PRO A 512 -10.19 -7.88 14.04
C PRO A 512 -10.59 -9.36 14.04
N ALA A 513 -9.96 -10.17 13.19
CA ALA A 513 -10.15 -11.62 13.23
C ALA A 513 -9.66 -12.19 14.58
N ALA A 514 -10.24 -13.32 15.00
CA ALA A 514 -9.81 -13.99 16.22
C ALA A 514 -8.33 -14.36 16.18
N ASP A 515 -7.63 -14.03 17.28
CA ASP A 515 -6.18 -14.19 17.48
C ASP A 515 -5.32 -13.43 16.46
N ALA A 516 -5.85 -12.39 15.81
CA ALA A 516 -5.09 -11.57 14.87
C ALA A 516 -3.89 -10.86 15.53
N THR A 517 -2.81 -10.71 14.77
CA THR A 517 -1.65 -9.89 15.16
C THR A 517 -1.78 -8.50 14.52
N LEU A 518 -1.94 -7.47 15.34
CA LEU A 518 -2.09 -6.08 14.91
C LEU A 518 -0.78 -5.31 15.13
N PRO A 519 -0.47 -4.29 14.30
CA PRO A 519 0.66 -3.40 14.56
C PRO A 519 0.46 -2.62 15.87
N ALA A 520 1.53 -2.03 16.40
CA ALA A 520 1.43 -1.11 17.53
C ALA A 520 0.53 0.07 17.17
N GLY A 521 -0.23 0.59 18.15
CA GLY A 521 -1.13 1.74 17.98
C GLY A 521 -2.62 1.41 18.07
N GLY A 522 -3.46 2.44 18.00
CA GLY A 522 -4.91 2.29 18.02
C GLY A 522 -5.46 1.63 16.75
N PHE A 523 -6.58 0.92 16.88
CA PHE A 523 -7.24 0.20 15.80
C PHE A 523 -8.76 0.24 15.97
N THR A 524 -9.51 -0.22 14.97
CA THR A 524 -10.99 -0.21 15.00
C THR A 524 -11.53 -1.62 15.24
N LEU A 525 -12.39 -1.79 16.25
CA LEU A 525 -13.23 -2.95 16.44
C LEU A 525 -14.53 -2.77 15.65
N LYS A 526 -14.94 -3.79 14.90
CA LYS A 526 -16.23 -3.79 14.19
C LYS A 526 -17.00 -5.07 14.46
N GLY A 527 -18.31 -4.99 14.32
CA GLY A 527 -19.17 -6.15 14.44
C GLY A 527 -20.59 -5.91 13.98
N MET A 528 -21.42 -6.91 14.21
CA MET A 528 -22.86 -6.87 13.97
C MET A 528 -23.62 -7.18 15.25
N GLY A 529 -24.84 -6.69 15.35
CA GLY A 529 -25.79 -7.04 16.39
C GLY A 529 -27.14 -6.43 16.13
N LYS A 530 -28.01 -6.45 17.13
CA LYS A 530 -29.36 -5.94 17.00
C LYS A 530 -29.37 -4.40 16.97
N ALA A 531 -29.94 -3.85 15.90
CA ALA A 531 -30.05 -2.41 15.69
C ALA A 531 -30.68 -1.68 16.88
N GLY A 532 -30.06 -0.58 17.28
CA GLY A 532 -30.50 0.29 18.39
C GLY A 532 -30.10 -0.20 19.79
N ASP A 533 -29.50 -1.38 19.93
CA ASP A 533 -28.99 -1.83 21.23
C ASP A 533 -27.73 -1.06 21.62
N VAL A 534 -27.55 -0.84 22.92
CA VAL A 534 -26.35 -0.21 23.49
C VAL A 534 -25.50 -1.29 24.14
N VAL A 535 -24.24 -1.37 23.75
CA VAL A 535 -23.29 -2.36 24.29
C VAL A 535 -22.06 -1.67 24.84
N GLU A 536 -21.40 -2.30 25.82
CA GLU A 536 -20.18 -1.80 26.45
C GLU A 536 -18.98 -2.68 26.08
N LEU A 537 -17.90 -2.05 25.65
CA LEU A 537 -16.68 -2.73 25.20
C LEU A 537 -15.64 -2.75 26.31
N PHE A 538 -14.91 -3.85 26.43
CA PHE A 538 -13.87 -4.05 27.43
C PHE A 538 -12.60 -4.62 26.80
N GLU A 539 -11.44 -4.19 27.28
CA GLU A 539 -10.13 -4.82 27.04
C GLU A 539 -9.59 -5.39 28.35
N ASP A 540 -9.40 -6.71 28.42
CA ASP A 540 -8.93 -7.43 29.61
C ASP A 540 -9.72 -7.06 30.89
N GLY A 541 -11.02 -6.81 30.72
CA GLY A 541 -11.94 -6.39 31.80
C GLY A 541 -11.93 -4.89 32.13
N THR A 542 -11.16 -4.06 31.41
CA THR A 542 -11.20 -2.59 31.52
C THR A 542 -12.16 -2.01 30.49
N SER A 543 -13.16 -1.22 30.93
CA SER A 543 -14.14 -0.60 30.03
C SER A 543 -13.47 0.39 29.07
N LEU A 544 -13.79 0.31 27.78
CA LEU A 544 -13.36 1.27 26.76
C LEU A 544 -14.43 2.33 26.50
N GLY A 545 -15.69 1.98 26.75
CA GLY A 545 -16.84 2.85 26.50
C GLY A 545 -18.06 2.10 25.98
N LYS A 546 -19.13 2.85 25.73
CA LYS A 546 -20.39 2.33 25.20
C LYS A 546 -20.52 2.70 23.73
N VAL A 547 -21.09 1.80 22.93
CA VAL A 547 -21.43 2.02 21.53
C VAL A 547 -22.89 1.65 21.30
N THR A 548 -23.58 2.43 20.48
CA THR A 548 -24.92 2.11 20.01
C THR A 548 -24.81 1.42 18.67
N ILE A 549 -25.47 0.27 18.51
CA ILE A 549 -25.52 -0.47 17.26
C ILE A 549 -26.39 0.31 16.26
N GLY A 550 -25.84 0.54 15.06
CA GLY A 550 -26.50 1.25 13.97
C GLY A 550 -27.80 0.59 13.52
N THR A 551 -28.62 1.33 12.79
CA THR A 551 -29.91 0.85 12.26
C THR A 551 -29.75 -0.25 11.21
N ASP A 552 -28.57 -0.33 10.59
CA ASP A 552 -28.10 -1.39 9.69
C ASP A 552 -27.60 -2.64 10.44
N GLY A 553 -27.61 -2.62 11.77
CA GLY A 553 -27.13 -3.70 12.62
C GLY A 553 -25.61 -3.74 12.77
N THR A 554 -24.87 -2.74 12.28
CA THR A 554 -23.41 -2.69 12.41
C THR A 554 -22.98 -1.80 13.58
N TRP A 555 -21.83 -2.09 14.16
CA TRP A 555 -21.20 -1.22 15.16
C TRP A 555 -19.70 -1.13 14.90
N SER A 556 -19.12 0.01 15.28
CA SER A 556 -17.70 0.30 15.11
C SER A 556 -17.19 1.09 16.32
N PHE A 557 -16.00 0.76 16.79
CA PHE A 557 -15.38 1.43 17.93
C PHE A 557 -13.87 1.56 17.73
N ASP A 558 -13.36 2.79 17.85
CA ASP A 558 -11.92 3.05 17.77
C ASP A 558 -11.25 2.80 19.13
N VAL A 559 -10.50 1.71 19.21
CA VAL A 559 -9.71 1.33 20.38
C VAL A 559 -8.50 2.26 20.48
N PRO A 560 -8.38 3.05 21.56
CA PRO A 560 -7.20 3.87 21.80
C PRO A 560 -5.99 2.97 22.07
N SER A 561 -4.82 3.39 21.60
CA SER A 561 -3.58 2.60 21.56
C SER A 561 -3.37 1.72 22.81
N PRO A 562 -3.56 0.40 22.66
CA PRO A 562 -3.34 -0.57 23.73
C PRO A 562 -1.85 -0.82 23.96
N ALA A 563 -1.53 -1.50 25.06
CA ALA A 563 -0.17 -1.94 25.32
C ALA A 563 0.25 -3.03 24.30
N ALA A 564 1.55 -3.26 24.15
CA ALA A 564 2.03 -4.40 23.38
C ALA A 564 1.78 -5.72 24.14
N GLY A 565 1.33 -6.75 23.46
CA GLY A 565 1.01 -8.05 24.05
C GLY A 565 -0.34 -8.60 23.62
N LYS A 566 -0.72 -9.74 24.21
CA LYS A 566 -2.02 -10.37 23.96
C LYS A 566 -3.09 -9.69 24.83
N HIS A 567 -4.17 -9.29 24.19
CA HIS A 567 -5.33 -8.64 24.79
C HIS A 567 -6.61 -9.37 24.41
N THR A 568 -7.59 -9.40 25.31
CA THR A 568 -8.93 -9.93 25.06
C THR A 568 -9.95 -8.81 25.07
N TYR A 569 -10.62 -8.63 23.94
CA TYR A 569 -11.69 -7.67 23.77
C TYR A 569 -13.03 -8.38 23.96
N SER A 570 -13.87 -7.89 24.87
CA SER A 570 -15.20 -8.44 25.11
C SER A 570 -16.25 -7.35 25.01
N VAL A 571 -17.46 -7.75 24.58
CA VAL A 571 -18.60 -6.86 24.48
C VAL A 571 -19.70 -7.39 25.37
N LYS A 572 -20.27 -6.51 26.18
CA LYS A 572 -21.35 -6.84 27.12
C LYS A 572 -22.58 -6.00 26.85
N ASP A 573 -23.74 -6.57 27.13
CA ASP A 573 -24.99 -5.82 27.16
C ASP A 573 -25.07 -4.89 28.39
N PRO A 574 -26.10 -4.02 28.50
CA PRO A 574 -26.27 -3.14 29.65
C PRO A 574 -26.49 -3.88 30.99
N ASP A 575 -26.91 -5.15 30.95
CA ASP A 575 -27.12 -6.00 32.12
C ASP A 575 -25.82 -6.72 32.56
N GLY A 576 -24.75 -6.59 31.77
CA GLY A 576 -23.43 -7.15 32.05
C GLY A 576 -23.21 -8.55 31.49
N ALA A 577 -24.13 -9.11 30.69
CA ALA A 577 -23.94 -10.38 30.02
C ALA A 577 -22.97 -10.23 28.83
N GLU A 578 -22.03 -11.16 28.69
CA GLU A 578 -21.10 -11.16 27.56
C GLU A 578 -21.81 -11.61 26.29
N LEU A 579 -21.81 -10.73 25.29
CA LEU A 579 -22.39 -10.95 23.96
C LEU A 579 -21.36 -11.58 23.00
N GLY A 580 -20.07 -11.31 23.21
CA GLY A 580 -19.00 -11.89 22.44
C GLY A 580 -17.62 -11.42 22.88
N SER A 581 -16.59 -12.16 22.48
CA SER A 581 -15.20 -11.81 22.75
C SER A 581 -14.27 -12.20 21.60
N VAL A 582 -13.17 -11.46 21.46
CA VAL A 582 -12.11 -11.68 20.49
C VAL A 582 -10.75 -11.43 21.13
N ALA A 583 -9.80 -12.32 20.91
CA ALA A 583 -8.41 -12.10 21.32
C ALA A 583 -7.62 -11.47 20.17
N ALA A 584 -6.73 -10.53 20.48
CA ALA A 584 -5.78 -9.98 19.50
C ALA A 584 -4.40 -9.79 20.16
N THR A 585 -3.34 -9.88 19.36
CA THR A 585 -1.97 -9.64 19.80
C THR A 585 -1.45 -8.35 19.20
N ILE A 586 -1.14 -7.37 20.04
CA ILE A 586 -0.60 -6.07 19.64
C ILE A 586 0.91 -6.16 19.56
N GLY A 587 1.47 -5.83 18.40
CA GLY A 587 2.89 -5.79 18.15
C GLY A 587 3.59 -4.72 18.99
N ALA A 588 4.87 -4.96 19.31
CA ALA A 588 5.69 -3.94 19.95
C ALA A 588 5.96 -2.78 18.98
N ALA A 589 6.02 -1.56 19.52
CA ALA A 589 6.48 -0.40 18.75
C ALA A 589 7.92 -0.64 18.28
N ASP A 590 8.22 -0.30 17.02
CA ASP A 590 9.57 -0.38 16.47
C ASP A 590 10.57 0.43 17.32
N ALA A 591 11.72 -0.15 17.63
CA ALA A 591 12.75 0.46 18.49
C ALA A 591 13.31 1.79 17.93
N ASN A 592 13.08 2.08 16.65
CA ASN A 592 13.50 3.31 15.97
C ASN A 592 12.34 4.28 15.70
N ALA A 593 11.10 3.95 16.08
CA ALA A 593 9.97 4.82 15.86
C ALA A 593 9.88 5.86 16.98
N SER A 594 9.68 7.13 16.61
CA SER A 594 9.73 8.27 17.54
C SER A 594 8.41 9.03 17.54
N ALA A 595 7.83 9.17 18.73
CA ALA A 595 6.66 10.00 18.99
C ALA A 595 6.94 11.52 18.87
N ALA A 596 8.20 11.92 18.67
CA ALA A 596 8.61 13.33 18.71
C ALA A 596 8.07 14.18 17.55
N ASN A 597 7.60 13.57 16.46
CA ASN A 597 7.17 14.25 15.24
C ASN A 597 5.68 14.05 14.92
N CYS A 598 4.87 13.77 15.93
CA CYS A 598 3.45 13.56 15.71
C CYS A 598 2.73 14.83 15.27
N THR A 599 2.06 14.75 14.12
CA THR A 599 1.31 15.84 13.48
C THR A 599 -0.18 15.53 13.33
N SER A 600 -0.67 14.47 13.95
CA SER A 600 -2.09 14.07 13.85
C SER A 600 -2.99 15.06 14.59
N ASP A 601 -4.21 15.25 14.08
CA ASP A 601 -5.21 16.04 14.78
C ASP A 601 -5.59 15.40 16.11
N TYR A 602 -5.90 16.24 17.10
CA TYR A 602 -6.30 15.79 18.42
C TYR A 602 -7.66 15.10 18.34
N SER A 603 -7.73 13.85 18.81
CA SER A 603 -8.97 13.12 18.99
C SER A 603 -9.08 12.55 20.40
N LEU A 604 -10.32 12.31 20.82
CA LEU A 604 -10.66 11.73 22.11
C LEU A 604 -11.76 10.68 21.92
N SER A 605 -11.57 9.50 22.49
CA SER A 605 -12.45 8.34 22.35
C SER A 605 -13.67 8.37 23.28
N ILE A 606 -13.80 9.40 24.11
CA ILE A 606 -14.91 9.58 25.06
C ILE A 606 -15.60 10.92 24.81
N THR A 607 -16.89 10.95 25.09
CA THR A 607 -17.75 12.14 24.92
C THR A 607 -18.21 12.69 26.26
N ASP A 608 -18.57 13.97 26.32
CA ASP A 608 -19.15 14.59 27.51
C ASP A 608 -20.47 13.92 27.91
N GLN A 609 -20.70 13.82 29.23
CA GLN A 609 -21.84 13.16 29.86
C GLN A 609 -21.96 11.65 29.61
N GLN A 610 -20.90 11.00 29.12
CA GLN A 610 -20.91 9.56 28.93
C GLN A 610 -20.83 8.80 30.26
N THR A 611 -21.50 7.65 30.34
CA THR A 611 -21.40 6.72 31.47
C THR A 611 -20.44 5.57 31.16
N VAL A 612 -19.48 5.32 32.05
CA VAL A 612 -18.43 4.29 31.90
C VAL A 612 -18.24 3.50 33.20
N SER A 613 -17.92 2.21 33.09
CA SER A 613 -17.70 1.35 34.25
C SER A 613 -16.22 1.36 34.69
N GLU A 614 -15.95 1.41 36.00
CA GLU A 614 -14.57 1.37 36.50
C GLU A 614 -13.98 -0.05 36.58
N PRO A 615 -12.70 -0.27 36.23
CA PRO A 615 -11.78 0.67 35.61
C PRO A 615 -12.11 0.90 34.14
N PHE A 616 -11.83 2.09 33.64
CA PHE A 616 -11.99 2.40 32.22
C PHE A 616 -10.73 2.98 31.61
N ARG A 617 -10.62 2.90 30.29
CA ARG A 617 -9.55 3.48 29.49
C ARG A 617 -10.13 4.32 28.38
N PHE A 618 -9.51 5.48 28.16
CA PHE A 618 -9.81 6.34 27.02
C PHE A 618 -8.51 6.86 26.43
N GLY A 619 -8.59 7.48 25.25
CA GLY A 619 -7.43 8.03 24.59
C GLY A 619 -7.78 8.58 23.23
N GLY A 620 -6.81 8.65 22.34
CA GLY A 620 -7.05 9.09 20.97
C GLY A 620 -5.74 9.34 20.24
N LYS A 621 -5.78 10.19 19.22
CA LYS A 621 -4.63 10.62 18.44
C LYS A 621 -4.25 12.05 18.77
N GLY A 622 -3.03 12.44 18.41
CA GLY A 622 -2.58 13.78 18.69
C GLY A 622 -1.27 14.21 18.05
N LYS A 623 -0.87 15.42 18.42
CA LYS A 623 0.35 16.07 17.95
C LYS A 623 1.25 16.51 19.08
N GLY A 624 2.53 16.69 18.76
CA GLY A 624 3.54 17.12 19.71
C GLY A 624 4.05 15.96 20.57
N LYS A 625 4.36 16.25 21.85
CA LYS A 625 5.05 15.30 22.73
C LYS A 625 4.11 14.38 23.53
N GLY A 626 2.82 14.71 23.60
CA GLY A 626 1.88 14.06 24.50
C GLY A 626 0.83 15.01 25.05
N TYR A 627 0.07 14.50 26.02
CA TYR A 627 -0.94 15.24 26.74
C TYR A 627 -0.79 15.07 28.24
N SER A 628 -1.20 16.09 29.00
CA SER A 628 -1.36 16.04 30.45
C SER A 628 -2.85 15.94 30.76
N VAL A 629 -3.26 14.86 31.44
CA VAL A 629 -4.64 14.61 31.84
C VAL A 629 -4.80 14.96 33.31
N THR A 630 -5.63 15.96 33.59
CA THR A 630 -6.00 16.37 34.95
C THR A 630 -7.36 15.79 35.30
N VAL A 631 -7.41 14.99 36.36
CA VAL A 631 -8.63 14.37 36.87
C VAL A 631 -9.19 15.22 38.01
N LYS A 632 -10.47 15.60 37.94
CA LYS A 632 -11.17 16.44 38.92
C LYS A 632 -12.47 15.80 39.40
N ARG A 633 -12.82 16.05 40.67
CA ARG A 633 -14.13 15.75 41.26
C ARG A 633 -14.69 17.04 41.84
N GLY A 634 -15.70 17.60 41.17
CA GLY A 634 -16.10 19.00 41.39
C GLY A 634 -14.91 19.92 41.13
N ASP A 635 -14.65 20.86 42.05
CA ASP A 635 -13.52 21.79 41.94
C ASP A 635 -12.18 21.20 42.41
N ARG A 636 -12.19 20.00 43.03
CA ARG A 636 -10.99 19.36 43.57
C ARG A 636 -10.26 18.56 42.50
N THR A 637 -8.98 18.86 42.28
CA THR A 637 -8.10 18.03 41.47
C THR A 637 -7.68 16.77 42.24
N ILE A 638 -7.98 15.60 41.67
CA ILE A 638 -7.61 14.27 42.20
C ILE A 638 -6.16 13.95 41.84
N GLY A 639 -5.75 14.26 40.61
CA GLY A 639 -4.40 14.03 40.14
C GLY A 639 -4.17 14.54 38.72
N VAL A 640 -2.90 14.64 38.35
CA VAL A 640 -2.43 15.00 37.01
C VAL A 640 -1.52 13.90 36.52
N LYS A 641 -1.68 13.46 35.27
CA LYS A 641 -0.83 12.46 34.66
C LYS A 641 -0.38 12.92 33.28
N ASP A 642 0.94 12.91 33.08
CA ASP A 642 1.54 13.13 31.78
C ASP A 642 1.60 11.83 30.99
N ILE A 643 1.16 11.90 29.74
CA ILE A 643 0.98 10.79 28.83
C ILE A 643 1.72 11.13 27.53
N PRO A 644 2.89 10.53 27.27
CA PRO A 644 3.56 10.72 26.00
C PRO A 644 2.73 10.10 24.88
N LEU A 645 2.82 10.67 23.68
CA LEU A 645 2.30 9.98 22.49
C LEU A 645 3.13 8.72 22.23
N ASP A 646 2.49 7.70 21.68
CA ASP A 646 3.16 6.55 21.10
C ASP A 646 3.68 6.87 19.68
N VAL A 647 4.33 5.89 19.08
CA VAL A 647 4.97 6.00 17.76
C VAL A 647 3.97 6.13 16.60
N THR A 648 2.71 5.77 16.81
CA THR A 648 1.58 5.97 15.89
C THR A 648 0.80 7.25 16.19
N CYS A 649 1.35 8.10 17.06
CA CYS A 649 0.72 9.34 17.52
C CYS A 649 -0.58 9.12 18.28
N GLY A 650 -0.78 7.91 18.80
CA GLY A 650 -1.84 7.60 19.72
C GLY A 650 -1.43 7.88 21.17
N TRP A 651 -2.41 7.99 22.04
CA TRP A 651 -2.22 8.04 23.49
C TRP A 651 -3.38 7.33 24.16
N SER A 652 -3.13 6.77 25.33
CA SER A 652 -4.17 6.13 26.13
C SER A 652 -3.94 6.36 27.62
N TYR A 653 -5.04 6.46 28.36
CA TYR A 653 -5.07 6.69 29.79
C TYR A 653 -6.07 5.74 30.44
N GLN A 654 -5.59 4.92 31.38
CA GLN A 654 -6.45 4.13 32.23
C GLN A 654 -6.77 4.89 33.52
N SER A 655 -8.06 5.03 33.82
CA SER A 655 -8.55 5.73 35.00
C SER A 655 -9.35 4.81 35.92
N LYS A 656 -9.19 5.01 37.23
CA LYS A 656 -9.96 4.34 38.29
C LYS A 656 -10.24 5.32 39.43
N PRO A 657 -11.07 6.36 39.19
CA PRO A 657 -11.30 7.43 40.16
C PRO A 657 -12.26 7.04 41.30
N GLY A 658 -12.96 5.91 41.22
CA GLY A 658 -14.13 5.61 42.04
C GLY A 658 -15.42 6.11 41.39
N ALA A 659 -16.54 5.43 41.67
CA ALA A 659 -17.86 5.81 41.19
C ALA A 659 -18.26 7.27 41.51
N GLY A 660 -19.02 7.88 40.59
CA GLY A 660 -19.53 9.25 40.69
C GLY A 660 -19.17 10.13 39.48
N ALA A 661 -19.53 11.41 39.56
CA ALA A 661 -19.23 12.39 38.51
C ALA A 661 -17.76 12.85 38.60
N ILE A 662 -17.00 12.66 37.52
CA ILE A 662 -15.58 12.99 37.42
C ILE A 662 -15.36 13.80 36.14
N SER A 663 -14.59 14.89 36.24
CA SER A 663 -14.22 15.74 35.11
C SER A 663 -12.76 15.51 34.74
N TYR A 664 -12.47 15.46 33.44
CA TYR A 664 -11.15 15.27 32.87
C TYR A 664 -10.80 16.47 31.99
N GLU A 665 -9.69 17.14 32.30
CA GLU A 665 -9.12 18.19 31.45
C GLU A 665 -7.87 17.65 30.76
N VAL A 666 -7.84 17.74 29.43
CA VAL A 666 -6.70 17.31 28.62
C VAL A 666 -5.96 18.54 28.09
N ARG A 667 -4.67 18.66 28.39
CA ARG A 667 -3.80 19.77 27.98
C ARG A 667 -2.61 19.26 27.16
N PRO A 668 -2.00 20.08 26.28
CA PRO A 668 -0.75 19.72 25.62
C PRO A 668 0.37 19.50 26.66
N LEU A 669 1.18 18.46 26.46
CA LEU A 669 2.30 18.19 27.36
C LEU A 669 3.38 19.27 27.22
N GLY A 670 3.81 19.83 28.35
CA GLY A 670 4.88 20.84 28.41
C GLY A 670 4.39 22.29 28.48
N ASP A 671 3.08 22.54 28.39
CA ASP A 671 2.49 23.86 28.63
C ASP A 671 1.31 23.73 29.62
N ALA A 672 1.63 23.80 30.91
CA ALA A 672 0.63 23.72 31.98
C ALA A 672 -0.32 24.94 32.00
N THR A 673 0.10 26.05 31.37
CA THR A 673 -0.67 27.30 31.30
C THR A 673 -1.58 27.39 30.09
N ALA A 674 -1.41 26.49 29.10
CA ALA A 674 -2.29 26.40 27.95
C ALA A 674 -3.74 26.10 28.38
N ALA A 675 -4.69 26.66 27.62
CA ALA A 675 -6.10 26.31 27.76
C ALA A 675 -6.29 24.80 27.54
N PRO A 676 -7.20 24.14 28.28
CA PRO A 676 -7.53 22.75 28.04
C PRO A 676 -8.04 22.57 26.62
N LEU A 677 -7.47 21.60 25.91
CA LEU A 677 -7.90 21.21 24.56
C LEU A 677 -9.28 20.56 24.61
N SER A 678 -9.57 19.86 25.71
CA SER A 678 -10.84 19.22 25.94
C SER A 678 -11.11 19.12 27.44
N THR A 679 -12.36 19.34 27.81
CA THR A 679 -12.88 19.13 29.17
C THR A 679 -14.10 18.22 29.04
N VAL A 680 -14.05 17.05 29.67
CA VAL A 680 -15.09 16.02 29.58
C VAL A 680 -15.55 15.62 30.98
N SER A 681 -16.85 15.65 31.21
CA SER A 681 -17.48 15.18 32.44
C SER A 681 -18.08 13.80 32.21
N LEU A 682 -17.66 12.82 33.01
CA LEU A 682 -18.13 11.45 32.92
C LEU A 682 -18.86 11.05 34.20
N THR A 683 -19.84 10.16 34.04
CA THR A 683 -20.45 9.44 35.17
C THR A 683 -19.82 8.06 35.26
N VAL A 684 -19.10 7.79 36.35
CA VAL A 684 -18.42 6.50 36.56
C VAL A 684 -19.32 5.56 37.37
N SER A 685 -19.69 4.42 36.79
CA SER A 685 -20.40 3.32 37.44
C SER A 685 -19.42 2.25 37.96
N LYS A 686 -19.90 1.41 38.89
CA LYS A 686 -19.14 0.28 39.42
C LYS A 686 -19.27 -0.97 38.57
#